data_AF-A0A8C1X3I1-F1
#
_entry.id   AF-A0A8C1X3I1-F1
#
_cell.length_a   1.000
_cell.length_b   1.000
_cell.length_c   1.000
_cell.angle_alpha   90.00
_cell.angle_beta   90.00
_cell.angle_gamma   90.00
#
_symmetry.space_group_name_H-M   'P 1'
#
loop_
_entity.id
_entity.type
_entity.pdbx_description
1 polymer ?
#
loop_
_entity_poly.entity_id
_entity_poly.type
_entity_poly.pdbx_seq_one_letter_code
_entity_poly.pdbx_strand_id
1 'polypeptide(L)'
;MGETEDERTSQAGQLFENFVQATTCKGTLQAFSILCRQLELNLLDHRDFYSSLKAAITYWKAKGLWGKLDKRASHKEYSKGKACADTRCLIIGGGPCGFRSAIELALLGAKVVVIEKRDTFSRNNVLHLWPYTIHDLRNLGAKKFYGKFCAGSIDHISIRQLQLMLLKIALIVGVEVHVNVEFVKLLEPPEGQGTDGPGWRAEVRPAGHPISNYEFDVIIGADGRRSTLDGFKRKEFRGKLAIAITANFVNRNTTAEAKVEEISGVAFIFNQKFFLELKEEAGIDLENIVYYKDNTHYFVMTAKKQSLLDKGVIINDYIETERLLASDNVNQEALLSYAREAADFATNYQLPSLDYAINHYSQPDVAMFDFTCMYASENAALVREKNGHQVLVALVGDSLLEPFWPMGTGCARGFLAAFDTAWMIKGWAQGKEPLDLLSERESIYRLLPQTTAENISKNFEQYTIDPATRYPNLNSTCVRPHQVRHLYINGEQGLSSLGRSGPTRTSVNISRQESEVRPSRLLLWCQKQTQGYRGVDVTDLTTSWRSGLALCALIHRQRPDLIDFDSLNEADCAKNNQLAFDVAEREFGIQPVTTGKEMNAEQGPDKLIMVLYLSKFYEMFRNSPQSITGRAFHTNNNVKHYHFLYPKVDKKLEDNDNKKRKKLMPNQSAPPVGEREEQKENKVRSMATQLLARFEENAPSCGMHRQVQLHFSFLLLFFFLKQPVSIRRHYYINDPYDPLKQFNKKSIKERAQQLSRLFTGKPLQPQTSMRKEFPQGLGGSDTCHFCKKRVYIMERLSAEGYFFHRECFRCNICGCTLRLGGHAFDSNQGAFYCKLHFSQQKISSRHRRGEVILIHFIKQMLSTNKSDSLYS
;
A
#
# COMPACT_ATOMS: atom_id res chain seq x y z
N MET A 1 3.81 43.32 49.67
CA MET A 1 4.77 42.27 50.08
C MET A 1 5.23 41.60 48.82
N GLY A 2 6.53 41.59 48.53
CA GLY A 2 7.07 40.90 47.35
C GLY A 2 7.31 39.44 47.69
N GLU A 3 6.82 38.53 46.86
CA GLU A 3 7.21 37.12 46.88
C GLU A 3 8.72 37.02 46.64
N THR A 4 9.39 36.13 47.38
CA THR A 4 10.80 35.85 47.13
C THR A 4 10.99 35.09 45.81
N GLU A 5 12.16 35.21 45.21
CA GLU A 5 12.47 34.59 43.90
C GLU A 5 12.37 33.04 43.96
N ASP A 6 12.69 32.46 45.12
CA ASP A 6 12.50 31.04 45.41
C ASP A 6 11.02 30.64 45.52
N GLU A 7 10.15 31.46 46.12
CA GLU A 7 8.71 31.20 46.19
C GLU A 7 8.08 31.18 44.80
N ARG A 8 8.44 32.15 43.94
CA ARG A 8 8.00 32.19 42.53
C ARG A 8 8.48 30.98 41.73
N THR A 9 9.75 30.61 41.89
CA THR A 9 10.33 29.43 41.25
C THR A 9 9.64 28.14 41.69
N SER A 10 9.31 28.03 42.98
CA SER A 10 8.57 26.91 43.57
C SER A 10 7.13 26.84 43.03
N GLN A 11 6.43 27.98 42.97
CA GLN A 11 5.07 28.10 42.44
C GLN A 11 4.99 27.73 40.95
N ALA A 12 5.92 28.24 40.13
CA ALA A 12 6.05 27.88 38.72
C ALA A 12 6.29 26.37 38.54
N GLY A 13 7.17 25.79 39.37
CA GLY A 13 7.41 24.34 39.42
C GLY A 13 6.16 23.52 39.75
N GLN A 14 5.36 23.97 40.73
CA GLN A 14 4.12 23.29 41.11
C GLN A 14 3.04 23.37 40.02
N LEU A 15 2.87 24.54 39.38
CA LEU A 15 1.95 24.71 38.26
C LEU A 15 2.35 23.82 37.06
N PHE A 16 3.65 23.72 36.78
CA PHE A 16 4.17 22.84 35.74
C PHE A 16 3.95 21.35 36.06
N GLU A 17 4.16 20.92 37.31
CA GLU A 17 3.86 19.55 37.73
C GLU A 17 2.37 19.23 37.66
N ASN A 18 1.48 20.17 38.02
CA ASN A 18 0.02 20.00 37.87
C ASN A 18 -0.36 19.75 36.38
N PHE A 19 0.24 20.51 35.46
CA PHE A 19 0.08 20.32 34.01
C PHE A 19 0.65 18.97 33.54
N VAL A 20 1.84 18.59 34.00
CA VAL A 20 2.45 17.28 33.67
C VAL A 20 1.59 16.12 34.17
N GLN A 21 0.94 16.25 35.34
CA GLN A 21 0.14 15.20 35.97
C GLN A 21 -1.31 15.13 35.45
N ALA A 22 -1.81 16.14 34.73
CA ALA A 22 -3.18 16.18 34.21
C ALA A 22 -3.54 14.96 33.34
N THR A 23 -4.68 14.32 33.61
CA THR A 23 -5.10 13.03 33.02
C THR A 23 -6.22 13.14 31.98
N THR A 24 -6.70 14.35 31.70
CA THR A 24 -7.79 14.63 30.75
C THR A 24 -7.39 15.77 29.80
N CYS A 25 -8.00 15.84 28.62
CA CYS A 25 -7.72 16.89 27.64
C CYS A 25 -8.08 18.29 28.21
N LYS A 26 -9.33 18.48 28.69
CA LYS A 26 -9.74 19.71 29.41
C LYS A 26 -8.81 20.07 30.56
N GLY A 27 -8.48 19.13 31.45
CA GLY A 27 -7.62 19.39 32.60
C GLY A 27 -6.20 19.79 32.19
N THR A 28 -5.68 19.22 31.11
CA THR A 28 -4.36 19.60 30.55
C THR A 28 -4.39 21.02 30.00
N LEU A 29 -5.42 21.38 29.22
CA LEU A 29 -5.59 22.73 28.67
C LEU A 29 -5.81 23.78 29.78
N GLN A 30 -6.62 23.46 30.80
CA GLN A 30 -6.86 24.34 31.94
C GLN A 30 -5.59 24.54 32.78
N ALA A 31 -4.88 23.48 33.13
CA ALA A 31 -3.62 23.58 33.88
C ALA A 31 -2.56 24.37 33.10
N PHE A 32 -2.48 24.20 31.78
CA PHE A 32 -1.57 24.96 30.93
C PHE A 32 -1.96 26.44 30.79
N SER A 33 -3.26 26.75 30.68
CA SER A 33 -3.76 28.12 30.66
C SER A 33 -3.47 28.85 31.97
N ILE A 34 -3.65 28.19 33.12
CA ILE A 34 -3.29 28.74 34.43
C ILE A 34 -1.77 28.97 34.52
N LEU A 35 -0.95 28.01 34.09
CA LEU A 35 0.50 28.14 34.03
C LEU A 35 0.93 29.36 33.18
N CYS A 36 0.40 29.50 31.96
CA CYS A 36 0.74 30.63 31.08
C CYS A 36 0.31 31.97 31.70
N ARG A 37 -0.90 32.05 32.29
CA ARG A 37 -1.41 33.28 32.90
C ARG A 37 -0.58 33.73 34.11
N GLN A 38 -0.09 32.80 34.93
CA GLN A 38 0.72 33.11 36.12
C GLN A 38 2.19 33.42 35.77
N LEU A 39 2.66 32.98 34.60
CA LEU A 39 4.00 33.31 34.07
C LEU A 39 3.97 34.47 33.06
N GLU A 40 2.83 35.15 32.90
CA GLU A 40 2.61 36.26 31.97
C GLU A 40 2.94 35.93 30.49
N LEU A 41 2.81 34.65 30.12
CA LEU A 41 3.13 34.14 28.77
C LEU A 41 1.93 34.23 27.82
N ASN A 42 2.13 34.81 26.65
CA ASN A 42 1.10 34.96 25.62
C ASN A 42 1.26 33.91 24.49
N LEU A 43 0.24 33.05 24.31
CA LEU A 43 0.20 32.02 23.26
C LEU A 43 0.07 32.56 21.82
N LEU A 44 -0.25 33.85 21.67
CA LEU A 44 -0.25 34.51 20.37
C LEU A 44 1.19 34.77 19.87
N ASP A 45 2.14 34.99 20.78
CA ASP A 45 3.57 35.19 20.47
C ASP A 45 4.32 33.86 20.26
N HIS A 46 3.89 33.13 19.23
CA HIS A 46 4.40 31.80 18.90
C HIS A 46 5.91 31.71 18.62
N ARG A 47 6.59 32.82 18.29
CA ARG A 47 8.00 32.80 17.86
C ARG A 47 8.95 32.56 19.03
N ASP A 48 8.74 33.26 20.14
CA ASP A 48 9.58 33.18 21.33
C ASP A 48 8.90 32.47 22.52
N PHE A 49 7.65 31.99 22.36
CA PHE A 49 6.89 31.31 23.41
C PHE A 49 7.66 30.17 24.11
N TYR A 50 8.22 29.21 23.36
CA TYR A 50 8.96 28.08 23.95
C TYR A 50 10.20 28.55 24.73
N SER A 51 10.94 29.52 24.18
CA SER A 51 12.12 30.12 24.83
C SER A 51 11.74 30.79 26.15
N SER A 52 10.65 31.55 26.14
CA SER A 52 10.11 32.27 27.30
C SER A 52 9.55 31.33 28.37
N LEU A 53 8.79 30.30 27.96
CA LEU A 53 8.28 29.24 28.85
C LEU A 53 9.43 28.49 29.53
N LYS A 54 10.47 28.13 28.78
CA LYS A 54 11.66 27.46 29.30
C LYS A 54 12.47 28.35 30.25
N ALA A 55 12.58 29.65 29.95
CA ALA A 55 13.25 30.61 30.81
C ALA A 55 12.50 30.83 32.14
N ALA A 56 11.16 30.91 32.09
CA ALA A 56 10.31 31.05 33.25
C ALA A 56 10.26 29.78 34.14
N ILE A 57 10.45 28.59 33.55
CA ILE A 57 10.41 27.30 34.26
C ILE A 57 11.82 26.73 34.45
N THR A 58 12.54 27.33 35.41
CA THR A 58 13.88 26.89 35.88
C THR A 58 13.84 25.61 36.73
N TYR A 59 12.64 25.09 37.03
CA TYR A 59 12.41 23.93 37.89
C TYR A 59 13.21 22.68 37.50
N TRP A 60 13.91 22.08 38.48
CA TRP A 60 14.90 21.03 38.21
C TRP A 60 14.34 19.78 37.50
N LYS A 61 13.09 19.39 37.78
CA LYS A 61 12.46 18.23 37.10
C LYS A 61 12.06 18.52 35.65
N ALA A 62 12.12 19.78 35.20
CA ALA A 62 11.85 20.18 33.82
C ALA A 62 13.14 20.22 32.96
N LYS A 63 14.31 20.44 33.57
CA LYS A 63 15.63 20.50 32.88
C LYS A 63 15.89 19.32 31.93
N GLY A 64 15.54 18.10 32.36
CA GLY A 64 15.69 16.88 31.57
C GLY A 64 14.69 16.70 30.42
N LEU A 65 13.64 17.52 30.35
CA LEU A 65 12.72 17.67 29.21
C LEU A 65 13.25 18.75 28.26
N TRP A 66 13.63 19.92 28.78
CA TRP A 66 14.22 21.02 28.00
C TRP A 66 15.41 20.55 27.15
N GLY A 67 16.39 19.87 27.76
CA GLY A 67 17.54 19.34 27.01
C GLY A 67 17.21 18.32 25.91
N LYS A 68 16.02 17.68 25.94
CA LYS A 68 15.54 16.80 24.86
C LYS A 68 14.88 17.58 23.73
N LEU A 69 13.98 18.50 24.06
CA LEU A 69 13.30 19.35 23.09
C LEU A 69 14.31 20.28 22.39
N ASP A 70 15.25 20.86 23.14
CA ASP A 70 16.38 21.63 22.61
C ASP A 70 17.22 20.80 21.63
N LYS A 71 17.55 19.54 21.97
CA LYS A 71 18.29 18.63 21.08
C LYS A 71 17.53 18.43 19.77
N ARG A 72 16.22 18.18 19.81
CA ARG A 72 15.37 18.05 18.61
C ARG A 72 15.37 19.35 17.80
N ALA A 73 15.07 20.49 18.43
CA ALA A 73 15.02 21.81 17.81
C ALA A 73 16.37 22.25 17.18
N SER A 74 17.49 21.73 17.70
CA SER A 74 18.84 22.03 17.20
C SER A 74 19.19 21.35 15.87
N HIS A 75 18.38 20.40 15.37
CA HIS A 75 18.67 19.75 14.09
C HIS A 75 18.66 20.79 12.95
N LYS A 76 19.59 20.64 11.99
CA LYS A 76 19.84 21.60 10.90
C LYS A 76 18.57 21.95 10.10
N GLU A 77 17.65 21.00 9.95
CA GLU A 77 16.46 21.13 9.12
C GLU A 77 15.50 22.21 9.65
N TYR A 78 15.45 22.41 10.97
CA TYR A 78 14.60 23.42 11.62
C TYR A 78 15.15 24.85 11.51
N SER A 79 16.42 25.02 11.11
CA SER A 79 17.07 26.33 10.98
C SER A 79 16.95 27.21 12.24
N LYS A 80 17.00 26.60 13.44
CA LYS A 80 16.74 27.24 14.75
C LYS A 80 15.34 27.88 14.86
N GLY A 81 14.31 27.19 14.37
CA GLY A 81 12.92 27.69 14.39
C GLY A 81 12.64 28.81 13.39
N LYS A 82 13.43 28.90 12.30
CA LYS A 82 13.30 29.94 11.27
C LYS A 82 12.98 29.41 9.88
N ALA A 83 12.85 28.10 9.72
CA ALA A 83 12.63 27.47 8.41
C ALA A 83 11.24 27.79 7.81
N CYS A 84 10.23 28.01 8.66
CA CYS A 84 8.85 28.32 8.27
C CYS A 84 8.27 29.51 9.06
N ALA A 85 9.10 30.48 9.47
CA ALA A 85 8.73 31.55 10.41
C ALA A 85 7.47 32.35 10.00
N ASP A 86 7.26 32.54 8.71
CA ASP A 86 6.16 33.33 8.14
C ASP A 86 5.00 32.46 7.62
N THR A 87 5.03 31.15 7.86
CA THR A 87 3.98 30.20 7.43
C THR A 87 2.91 30.02 8.51
N ARG A 88 1.64 30.17 8.13
CA ARG A 88 0.47 29.91 8.99
C ARG A 88 -0.17 28.56 8.63
N CYS A 89 -0.28 27.67 9.61
CA CYS A 89 -0.75 26.30 9.46
C CYS A 89 -2.04 26.06 10.26
N LEU A 90 -3.04 25.42 9.64
CA LEU A 90 -4.22 24.86 10.31
C LEU A 90 -4.20 23.33 10.23
N ILE A 91 -4.39 22.64 11.35
CA ILE A 91 -4.46 21.18 11.43
C ILE A 91 -5.85 20.75 11.92
N ILE A 92 -6.53 19.93 11.14
CA ILE A 92 -7.83 19.36 11.47
C ILE A 92 -7.61 18.01 12.16
N GLY A 93 -7.96 17.91 13.44
CA GLY A 93 -7.90 16.68 14.24
C GLY A 93 -6.74 16.63 15.23
N GLY A 94 -7.08 16.58 16.53
CA GLY A 94 -6.17 16.36 17.65
C GLY A 94 -5.84 14.87 17.86
N GLY A 95 -5.68 14.11 16.77
CA GLY A 95 -5.21 12.72 16.83
C GLY A 95 -3.70 12.63 17.11
N PRO A 96 -3.15 11.42 17.37
CA PRO A 96 -1.71 11.25 17.52
C PRO A 96 -0.91 11.81 16.35
N CYS A 97 -1.35 11.53 15.11
CA CYS A 97 -0.66 12.00 13.91
C CYS A 97 -0.80 13.52 13.72
N GLY A 98 -1.96 14.10 14.05
CA GLY A 98 -2.21 15.54 14.00
C GLY A 98 -1.32 16.33 14.96
N PHE A 99 -1.28 15.93 16.24
CA PHE A 99 -0.34 16.55 17.19
C PHE A 99 1.13 16.26 16.83
N ARG A 100 1.46 15.09 16.28
CA ARG A 100 2.83 14.79 15.84
C ARG A 100 3.27 15.71 14.70
N SER A 101 2.40 16.00 13.74
CA SER A 101 2.62 17.03 12.72
C SER A 101 2.74 18.42 13.33
N ALA A 102 1.85 18.78 14.26
CA ALA A 102 1.85 20.09 14.91
C ALA A 102 3.19 20.41 15.59
N ILE A 103 3.77 19.42 16.29
CA ILE A 103 5.07 19.54 16.96
C ILE A 103 6.20 19.82 15.95
N GLU A 104 6.27 19.11 14.82
CA GLU A 104 7.34 19.35 13.83
C GLU A 104 7.21 20.72 13.15
N LEU A 105 5.98 21.18 12.90
CA LEU A 105 5.73 22.49 12.27
C LEU A 105 6.03 23.66 13.22
N ALA A 106 5.71 23.51 14.51
CA ALA A 106 6.10 24.48 15.53
C ALA A 106 7.64 24.53 15.68
N LEU A 107 8.32 23.38 15.66
CA LEU A 107 9.79 23.32 15.67
C LEU A 107 10.43 23.91 14.39
N LEU A 108 9.75 23.89 13.24
CA LEU A 108 10.15 24.59 12.03
C LEU A 108 9.98 26.12 12.12
N GLY A 109 9.21 26.62 13.09
CA GLY A 109 8.93 28.04 13.32
C GLY A 109 7.57 28.53 12.83
N ALA A 110 6.71 27.65 12.29
CA ALA A 110 5.41 28.05 11.77
C ALA A 110 4.41 28.42 12.90
N LYS A 111 3.48 29.34 12.64
CA LYS A 111 2.29 29.49 13.50
C LYS A 111 1.36 28.31 13.26
N VAL A 112 1.23 27.44 14.26
CA VAL A 112 0.40 26.22 14.16
C VAL A 112 -0.84 26.35 15.03
N VAL A 113 -1.99 26.12 14.42
CA VAL A 113 -3.27 25.97 15.14
C VAL A 113 -3.88 24.60 14.85
N VAL A 114 -4.30 23.89 15.89
CA VAL A 114 -5.01 22.61 15.82
C VAL A 114 -6.46 22.81 16.24
N ILE A 115 -7.40 22.35 15.41
CA ILE A 115 -8.83 22.28 15.76
C ILE A 115 -9.24 20.81 15.95
N GLU A 116 -9.91 20.52 17.06
CA GLU A 116 -10.44 19.20 17.40
C GLU A 116 -11.91 19.31 17.79
N LYS A 117 -12.75 18.49 17.18
CA LYS A 117 -14.21 18.52 17.38
C LYS A 117 -14.66 17.96 18.73
N ARG A 118 -13.79 17.23 19.42
CA ARG A 118 -14.00 16.70 20.77
C ARG A 118 -13.24 17.51 21.81
N ASP A 119 -13.58 17.33 23.07
CA ASP A 119 -12.88 17.90 24.23
C ASP A 119 -12.29 16.82 25.17
N THR A 120 -12.38 15.56 24.76
CA THR A 120 -12.06 14.39 25.57
C THR A 120 -11.38 13.32 24.72
N PHE A 121 -10.30 12.74 25.25
CA PHE A 121 -9.60 11.60 24.65
C PHE A 121 -10.14 10.30 25.23
N SER A 122 -11.16 9.74 24.58
CA SER A 122 -11.95 8.61 25.09
C SER A 122 -11.45 7.21 24.73
N ARG A 123 -10.60 7.08 23.69
CA ARG A 123 -10.25 5.78 23.12
C ARG A 123 -9.23 5.03 24.00
N ASN A 124 -9.67 3.93 24.61
CA ASN A 124 -8.81 3.08 25.44
C ASN A 124 -7.96 2.10 24.63
N ASN A 125 -8.40 1.71 23.41
CA ASN A 125 -7.69 0.77 22.52
C ASN A 125 -6.19 1.06 22.40
N VAL A 126 -5.39 -0.01 22.32
CA VAL A 126 -3.93 0.05 22.39
C VAL A 126 -3.29 -0.02 21.00
N LEU A 127 -2.32 0.86 20.77
CA LEU A 127 -1.50 0.94 19.57
C LEU A 127 -0.14 0.30 19.82
N HIS A 128 0.27 -0.62 18.95
CA HIS A 128 1.66 -1.04 18.85
C HIS A 128 2.54 0.08 18.28
N LEU A 129 3.78 0.15 18.76
CA LEU A 129 4.79 1.16 18.43
C LEU A 129 6.04 0.48 17.88
N TRP A 130 6.39 0.79 16.62
CA TRP A 130 7.67 0.34 16.06
C TRP A 130 8.86 0.93 16.82
N PRO A 131 10.04 0.27 16.84
CA PRO A 131 11.20 0.71 17.60
C PRO A 131 11.61 2.18 17.38
N TYR A 132 11.49 2.69 16.15
CA TYR A 132 11.79 4.09 15.85
C TYR A 132 10.77 5.06 16.46
N THR A 133 9.47 4.71 16.53
CA THR A 133 8.45 5.55 17.19
C THR A 133 8.65 5.61 18.70
N ILE A 134 9.08 4.51 19.31
CA ILE A 134 9.48 4.48 20.73
C ILE A 134 10.70 5.40 20.95
N HIS A 135 11.68 5.38 20.05
CA HIS A 135 12.87 6.24 20.10
C HIS A 135 12.50 7.73 19.95
N ASP A 136 11.69 8.08 18.95
CA ASP A 136 11.17 9.43 18.69
C ASP A 136 10.42 9.99 19.92
N LEU A 137 9.44 9.24 20.44
CA LEU A 137 8.66 9.64 21.60
C LEU A 137 9.52 9.75 22.88
N ARG A 138 10.49 8.84 23.10
CA ARG A 138 11.47 8.97 24.20
C ARG A 138 12.30 10.26 24.06
N ASN A 139 12.66 10.64 22.84
CA ASN A 139 13.41 11.88 22.54
C ASN A 139 12.54 13.15 22.57
N LEU A 140 11.22 13.04 22.52
CA LEU A 140 10.29 14.14 22.88
C LEU A 140 9.99 14.20 24.40
N GLY A 141 10.61 13.34 25.20
CA GLY A 141 10.45 13.33 26.66
C GLY A 141 9.26 12.53 27.18
N ALA A 142 8.70 11.60 26.40
CA ALA A 142 7.52 10.79 26.75
C ALA A 142 7.46 10.29 28.21
N LYS A 143 8.57 9.76 28.74
CA LYS A 143 8.66 9.25 30.13
C LYS A 143 8.39 10.30 31.21
N LYS A 144 8.48 11.60 30.91
CA LYS A 144 8.11 12.70 31.84
C LYS A 144 6.59 12.85 31.98
N PHE A 145 5.84 12.57 30.91
CA PHE A 145 4.39 12.70 30.87
C PHE A 145 3.65 11.38 31.13
N TYR A 146 4.28 10.25 30.82
CA TYR A 146 3.78 8.90 31.10
C TYR A 146 4.92 8.02 31.61
N GLY A 147 5.04 7.88 32.94
CA GLY A 147 6.16 7.17 33.57
C GLY A 147 6.29 5.69 33.19
N LYS A 148 5.17 5.03 32.83
CA LYS A 148 5.12 3.66 32.33
C LYS A 148 5.57 3.52 30.86
N PHE A 149 5.82 4.61 30.14
CA PHE A 149 6.04 4.60 28.68
C PHE A 149 7.20 3.68 28.26
N CYS A 150 6.84 2.59 27.58
CA CYS A 150 7.75 1.55 27.11
C CYS A 150 8.80 1.17 28.17
N ALA A 151 8.32 0.83 29.37
CA ALA A 151 9.11 0.28 30.45
C ALA A 151 9.34 -1.23 30.23
N GLY A 152 10.55 -1.73 30.49
CA GLY A 152 10.90 -3.11 30.16
C GLY A 152 10.74 -3.40 28.67
N SER A 153 9.98 -4.45 28.35
CA SER A 153 9.68 -4.92 27.00
C SER A 153 8.42 -4.31 26.36
N ILE A 154 7.69 -3.42 27.05
CA ILE A 154 6.45 -2.84 26.53
C ILE A 154 6.73 -2.03 25.25
N ASP A 155 6.04 -2.39 24.16
CA ASP A 155 6.17 -1.77 22.84
C ASP A 155 4.86 -1.14 22.33
N HIS A 156 3.95 -0.80 23.24
CA HIS A 156 2.61 -0.30 22.92
C HIS A 156 2.13 0.81 23.87
N ILE A 157 1.03 1.48 23.51
CA ILE A 157 0.39 2.57 24.27
C ILE A 157 -1.09 2.71 23.91
N SER A 158 -1.98 2.97 24.89
CA SER A 158 -3.38 3.34 24.62
C SER A 158 -3.50 4.68 23.88
N ILE A 159 -4.42 4.77 22.91
CA ILE A 159 -4.59 5.93 22.03
C ILE A 159 -4.74 7.23 22.85
N ARG A 160 -5.57 7.22 23.90
CA ARG A 160 -5.77 8.38 24.77
C ARG A 160 -4.50 8.86 25.49
N GLN A 161 -3.60 7.96 25.90
CA GLN A 161 -2.36 8.34 26.56
C GLN A 161 -1.37 8.96 25.56
N LEU A 162 -1.30 8.41 24.35
CA LEU A 162 -0.53 9.00 23.27
C LEU A 162 -1.04 10.41 22.90
N GLN A 163 -2.37 10.60 22.84
CA GLN A 163 -2.97 11.93 22.63
C GLN A 163 -2.66 12.92 23.77
N LEU A 164 -2.79 12.52 25.05
CA LEU A 164 -2.45 13.38 26.20
C LEU A 164 -0.97 13.80 26.20
N MET A 165 -0.08 12.86 25.93
CA MET A 165 1.36 13.11 25.89
C MET A 165 1.73 14.08 24.77
N LEU A 166 1.22 13.85 23.55
CA LEU A 166 1.49 14.71 22.40
C LEU A 166 0.83 16.09 22.53
N LEU A 167 -0.36 16.18 23.13
CA LEU A 167 -0.98 17.47 23.49
C LEU A 167 -0.07 18.27 24.41
N LYS A 168 0.49 17.66 25.46
CA LYS A 168 1.41 18.35 26.40
C LYS A 168 2.67 18.86 25.70
N ILE A 169 3.25 18.06 24.80
CA ILE A 169 4.42 18.47 24.02
C ILE A 169 4.06 19.59 23.03
N ALA A 170 2.93 19.48 22.33
CA ALA A 170 2.44 20.49 21.39
C ALA A 170 2.23 21.86 22.07
N LEU A 171 1.55 21.87 23.22
CA LEU A 171 1.33 23.08 24.03
C LEU A 171 2.67 23.71 24.47
N ILE A 172 3.63 22.91 24.95
CA ILE A 172 4.96 23.38 25.34
C ILE A 172 5.69 24.08 24.18
N VAL A 173 5.60 23.55 22.96
CA VAL A 173 6.27 24.14 21.79
C VAL A 173 5.45 25.25 21.12
N GLY A 174 4.39 25.76 21.76
CA GLY A 174 3.62 26.92 21.29
C GLY A 174 2.52 26.61 20.28
N VAL A 175 2.09 25.35 20.14
CA VAL A 175 0.92 25.00 19.31
C VAL A 175 -0.36 25.50 19.99
N GLU A 176 -1.16 26.26 19.26
CA GLU A 176 -2.48 26.69 19.69
C GLU A 176 -3.51 25.57 19.45
N VAL A 177 -4.33 25.21 20.45
CA VAL A 177 -5.24 24.07 20.38
C VAL A 177 -6.65 24.48 20.79
N HIS A 178 -7.60 24.34 19.87
CA HIS A 178 -9.03 24.59 20.10
C HIS A 178 -9.80 23.27 20.10
N VAL A 179 -10.53 23.01 21.18
CA VAL A 179 -11.40 21.83 21.35
C VAL A 179 -12.87 22.20 21.22
N ASN A 180 -13.72 21.22 20.91
CA ASN A 180 -15.12 21.43 20.53
C ASN A 180 -15.29 22.34 19.29
N VAL A 181 -14.33 22.30 18.37
CA VAL A 181 -14.36 23.02 17.09
C VAL A 181 -14.31 22.00 15.95
N GLU A 182 -15.42 21.86 15.24
CA GLU A 182 -15.52 21.01 14.05
C GLU A 182 -15.25 21.82 12.78
N PHE A 183 -14.35 21.33 11.93
CA PHE A 183 -14.15 21.86 10.58
C PHE A 183 -15.34 21.48 9.69
N VAL A 184 -15.88 22.45 8.95
CA VAL A 184 -17.01 22.26 8.03
C VAL A 184 -16.53 22.26 6.59
N LYS A 185 -15.88 23.34 6.14
CA LYS A 185 -15.29 23.45 4.79
C LYS A 185 -14.20 24.52 4.71
N LEU A 186 -13.42 24.45 3.62
CA LEU A 186 -12.47 25.48 3.25
C LEU A 186 -13.21 26.69 2.65
N LEU A 187 -12.85 27.91 3.06
CA LEU A 187 -13.39 29.16 2.52
C LEU A 187 -12.36 29.79 1.58
N GLU A 188 -12.79 30.04 0.35
CA GLU A 188 -11.96 30.69 -0.68
C GLU A 188 -11.77 32.20 -0.38
N PRO A 189 -10.62 32.78 -0.77
CA PRO A 189 -10.42 34.23 -0.77
C PRO A 189 -11.53 34.93 -1.60
N PRO A 190 -12.11 36.04 -1.10
CA PRO A 190 -13.20 36.73 -1.80
C PRO A 190 -12.74 37.37 -3.11
N GLU A 191 -13.66 37.52 -4.06
CA GLU A 191 -13.39 38.14 -5.36
C GLU A 191 -13.35 39.68 -5.27
N GLY A 192 -12.55 40.31 -6.13
CA GLY A 192 -12.51 41.77 -6.28
C GLY A 192 -11.59 42.56 -5.33
N GLN A 193 -10.83 41.91 -4.44
CA GLN A 193 -9.95 42.59 -3.46
C GLN A 193 -8.44 42.52 -3.77
N GLY A 194 -8.04 41.88 -4.87
CA GLY A 194 -6.63 41.69 -5.21
C GLY A 194 -5.88 40.84 -4.18
N THR A 195 -4.56 41.00 -4.10
CA THR A 195 -3.69 40.35 -3.10
C THR A 195 -3.83 40.94 -1.69
N ASP A 196 -4.51 42.09 -1.56
CA ASP A 196 -4.72 42.80 -0.30
C ASP A 196 -5.99 42.32 0.43
N GLY A 197 -6.74 41.40 -0.19
CA GLY A 197 -7.87 40.70 0.41
C GLY A 197 -7.45 39.63 1.43
N PRO A 198 -8.39 39.14 2.26
CA PRO A 198 -8.11 38.10 3.22
C PRO A 198 -7.86 36.75 2.54
N GLY A 199 -6.85 36.03 3.01
CA GLY A 199 -6.45 34.73 2.48
C GLY A 199 -7.42 33.58 2.75
N TRP A 200 -6.94 32.35 2.56
CA TRP A 200 -7.70 31.13 2.80
C TRP A 200 -8.07 30.97 4.28
N ARG A 201 -9.33 30.63 4.56
CA ARG A 201 -9.89 30.48 5.92
C ARG A 201 -10.71 29.19 6.04
N ALA A 202 -11.15 28.87 7.26
CA ALA A 202 -11.99 27.70 7.53
C ALA A 202 -13.38 28.09 8.04
N GLU A 203 -14.41 27.47 7.49
CA GLU A 203 -15.72 27.44 8.13
C GLU A 203 -15.69 26.39 9.24
N VAL A 204 -16.12 26.78 10.45
CA VAL A 204 -16.14 25.91 11.62
C VAL A 204 -17.47 25.96 12.35
N ARG A 205 -17.72 24.92 13.15
CA ARG A 205 -18.85 24.82 14.08
C ARG A 205 -18.29 24.73 15.53
N PRO A 206 -18.80 25.54 16.48
CA PRO A 206 -19.86 26.53 16.33
C PRO A 206 -19.44 27.76 15.51
N ALA A 207 -20.39 28.32 14.76
CA ALA A 207 -20.17 29.55 13.99
C ALA A 207 -19.85 30.73 14.93
N GLY A 208 -18.99 31.64 14.48
CA GLY A 208 -18.53 32.78 15.29
C GLY A 208 -17.36 32.47 16.23
N HIS A 209 -16.84 31.23 16.24
CA HIS A 209 -15.58 30.92 16.93
C HIS A 209 -14.43 31.75 16.33
N PRO A 210 -13.49 32.32 17.13
CA PRO A 210 -12.45 33.24 16.63
C PRO A 210 -11.60 32.70 15.47
N ILE A 211 -11.38 31.38 15.44
CA ILE A 211 -10.65 30.69 14.36
C ILE A 211 -11.27 30.85 12.96
N SER A 212 -12.56 31.23 12.86
CA SER A 212 -13.23 31.50 11.57
C SER A 212 -12.54 32.62 10.79
N ASN A 213 -11.88 33.53 11.52
CA ASN A 213 -11.12 34.66 10.96
C ASN A 213 -9.62 34.34 10.79
N TYR A 214 -9.16 33.15 11.19
CA TYR A 214 -7.76 32.77 11.08
C TYR A 214 -7.44 32.35 9.65
N GLU A 215 -6.55 33.12 9.02
CA GLU A 215 -6.01 32.84 7.70
C GLU A 215 -4.79 31.92 7.79
N PHE A 216 -4.68 31.02 6.82
CA PHE A 216 -3.58 30.06 6.74
C PHE A 216 -3.16 29.79 5.30
N ASP A 217 -1.88 29.49 5.13
CA ASP A 217 -1.24 29.20 3.85
C ASP A 217 -1.04 27.67 3.68
N VAL A 218 -1.24 26.91 4.77
CA VAL A 218 -1.16 25.45 4.83
C VAL A 218 -2.31 24.88 5.65
N ILE A 219 -2.94 23.81 5.15
CA ILE A 219 -3.96 23.05 5.89
C ILE A 219 -3.70 21.54 5.83
N ILE A 220 -3.82 20.86 6.99
CA ILE A 220 -3.55 19.42 7.13
C ILE A 220 -4.78 18.69 7.67
N GLY A 221 -5.29 17.72 6.91
CA GLY A 221 -6.33 16.79 7.37
C GLY A 221 -5.73 15.61 8.12
N ALA A 222 -5.89 15.59 9.44
CA ALA A 222 -5.49 14.51 10.35
C ALA A 222 -6.69 13.97 11.16
N ASP A 223 -7.89 14.08 10.58
CA ASP A 223 -9.22 13.84 11.16
C ASP A 223 -9.70 12.37 11.09
N GLY A 224 -8.88 11.50 10.49
CA GLY A 224 -9.07 10.04 10.48
C GLY A 224 -9.75 9.49 9.21
N ARG A 225 -10.36 8.31 9.33
CA ARG A 225 -10.98 7.53 8.21
C ARG A 225 -11.87 8.35 7.26
N ARG A 226 -12.64 9.31 7.80
CA ARG A 226 -13.48 10.22 6.99
C ARG A 226 -12.85 11.61 6.99
N SER A 227 -11.99 11.88 6.02
CA SER A 227 -11.39 13.20 5.89
C SER A 227 -12.41 14.21 5.34
N THR A 228 -12.42 15.39 5.94
CA THR A 228 -13.28 16.53 5.63
C THR A 228 -12.72 17.45 4.54
N LEU A 229 -11.52 17.16 4.01
CA LEU A 229 -10.90 17.94 2.95
C LEU A 229 -11.24 17.42 1.54
N ASP A 230 -11.77 18.32 0.72
CA ASP A 230 -12.09 18.05 -0.69
C ASP A 230 -10.83 17.95 -1.58
N GLY A 231 -10.96 17.20 -2.68
CA GLY A 231 -9.92 17.03 -3.70
C GLY A 231 -9.09 15.74 -3.54
N PHE A 232 -9.27 15.00 -2.44
CA PHE A 232 -8.59 13.73 -2.20
C PHE A 232 -9.48 12.54 -2.54
N LYS A 233 -9.23 11.92 -3.70
CA LYS A 233 -9.91 10.69 -4.09
C LYS A 233 -9.44 9.51 -3.22
N ARG A 234 -10.33 8.56 -2.95
CA ARG A 234 -10.07 7.36 -2.17
C ARG A 234 -9.93 6.14 -3.07
N LYS A 235 -8.84 5.40 -2.90
CA LYS A 235 -8.69 4.02 -3.37
C LYS A 235 -9.16 3.08 -2.27
N GLU A 236 -10.17 2.27 -2.59
CA GLU A 236 -10.61 1.15 -1.75
C GLU A 236 -9.79 -0.10 -2.11
N PHE A 237 -9.21 -0.74 -1.09
CA PHE A 237 -8.61 -2.05 -1.18
C PHE A 237 -9.53 -3.03 -0.47
N ARG A 238 -10.31 -3.78 -1.26
CA ARG A 238 -11.26 -4.77 -0.74
C ARG A 238 -10.60 -6.14 -0.65
N GLY A 239 -10.42 -6.63 0.57
CA GLY A 239 -9.92 -7.97 0.88
C GLY A 239 -11.02 -9.02 0.91
N LYS A 240 -10.71 -10.17 1.51
CA LYS A 240 -11.73 -11.10 2.00
C LYS A 240 -12.50 -10.45 3.15
N LEU A 241 -13.73 -10.89 3.39
CA LEU A 241 -14.53 -10.45 4.54
C LEU A 241 -13.73 -10.68 5.84
N ALA A 242 -13.43 -9.59 6.54
CA ALA A 242 -12.68 -9.60 7.79
C ALA A 242 -13.40 -8.72 8.82
N ILE A 243 -13.81 -9.33 9.93
CA ILE A 243 -14.54 -8.66 11.00
C ILE A 243 -13.63 -8.60 12.22
N ALA A 244 -13.26 -7.40 12.64
CA ALA A 244 -12.44 -7.18 13.82
C ALA A 244 -13.32 -6.93 15.04
N ILE A 245 -12.89 -7.47 16.19
CA ILE A 245 -13.48 -7.18 17.50
C ILE A 245 -12.36 -6.65 18.39
N THR A 246 -12.58 -5.51 19.02
CA THR A 246 -11.70 -5.02 20.10
C THR A 246 -12.42 -5.05 21.43
N ALA A 247 -11.76 -5.49 22.48
CA ALA A 247 -12.27 -5.52 23.84
C ALA A 247 -11.23 -4.94 24.81
N ASN A 248 -11.69 -4.16 25.79
CA ASN A 248 -10.87 -3.65 26.88
C ASN A 248 -11.44 -4.16 28.21
N PHE A 249 -10.63 -4.86 29.00
CA PHE A 249 -10.97 -5.26 30.37
C PHE A 249 -10.18 -4.44 31.39
N VAL A 250 -10.71 -4.33 32.61
CA VAL A 250 -10.08 -3.58 33.71
C VAL A 250 -8.77 -4.26 34.13
N ASN A 251 -7.65 -3.54 34.04
CA ASN A 251 -6.37 -3.97 34.60
C ASN A 251 -6.20 -3.40 36.01
N ARG A 252 -6.29 -4.27 37.03
CA ARG A 252 -6.14 -3.88 38.45
C ARG A 252 -4.67 -3.84 38.90
N ASN A 253 -3.73 -4.14 38.01
CA ASN A 253 -2.28 -4.15 38.24
C ASN A 253 -1.85 -5.11 39.38
N THR A 254 -2.62 -6.19 39.61
CA THR A 254 -2.27 -7.24 40.59
C THR A 254 -1.06 -8.06 40.14
N THR A 255 -0.43 -8.77 41.08
CA THR A 255 0.71 -9.66 40.79
C THR A 255 0.34 -10.88 39.94
N ALA A 256 -0.94 -11.29 39.93
CA ALA A 256 -1.45 -12.33 39.05
C ALA A 256 -1.55 -11.82 37.60
N GLU A 257 -2.27 -10.71 37.40
CA GLU A 257 -2.36 -10.04 36.09
C GLU A 257 -0.98 -9.69 35.52
N ALA A 258 -0.05 -9.25 36.36
CA ALA A 258 1.32 -8.90 35.95
C ALA A 258 2.10 -10.09 35.36
N LYS A 259 1.80 -11.34 35.77
CA LYS A 259 2.49 -12.55 35.28
C LYS A 259 1.99 -13.07 33.93
N VAL A 260 0.74 -12.79 33.55
CA VAL A 260 0.16 -13.29 32.28
C VAL A 260 0.95 -12.78 31.09
N GLU A 261 1.41 -13.64 30.19
CA GLU A 261 2.21 -13.21 29.03
C GLU A 261 1.36 -12.50 27.97
N GLU A 262 1.94 -11.52 27.28
CA GLU A 262 1.28 -10.81 26.16
C GLU A 262 1.30 -11.65 24.88
N ILE A 263 0.31 -11.43 24.00
CA ILE A 263 0.18 -12.18 22.75
C ILE A 263 0.47 -11.23 21.59
N SER A 264 1.74 -11.18 21.19
CA SER A 264 2.19 -10.32 20.07
C SER A 264 1.83 -10.93 18.71
N GLY A 265 0.59 -10.68 18.24
CA GLY A 265 0.23 -10.92 16.83
C GLY A 265 0.16 -12.39 16.42
N VAL A 266 -0.38 -13.28 17.27
CA VAL A 266 -0.48 -14.71 16.96
C VAL A 266 -1.56 -14.94 15.92
N ALA A 267 -1.19 -14.87 14.65
CA ALA A 267 -2.05 -15.25 13.54
C ALA A 267 -2.22 -16.78 13.46
N PHE A 268 -3.35 -17.23 12.92
CA PHE A 268 -3.70 -18.64 12.70
C PHE A 268 -2.56 -19.45 12.07
N ILE A 269 -1.83 -18.83 11.15
CA ILE A 269 -0.70 -19.41 10.41
C ILE A 269 0.39 -19.97 11.35
N PHE A 270 0.62 -19.37 12.52
CA PHE A 270 1.72 -19.73 13.44
C PHE A 270 1.31 -20.69 14.54
N ASN A 271 0.06 -20.61 15.00
CA ASN A 271 -0.44 -21.43 16.10
C ASN A 271 -1.79 -22.07 15.75
N GLN A 272 -1.84 -22.80 14.64
CA GLN A 272 -3.06 -23.48 14.17
C GLN A 272 -3.69 -24.36 15.26
N LYS A 273 -2.86 -24.99 16.09
CA LYS A 273 -3.30 -25.83 17.21
C LYS A 273 -4.20 -25.03 18.18
N PHE A 274 -3.72 -23.90 18.69
CA PHE A 274 -4.48 -23.03 19.58
C PHE A 274 -5.84 -22.60 19.01
N PHE A 275 -5.90 -22.24 17.72
CA PHE A 275 -7.15 -21.82 17.10
C PHE A 275 -8.12 -22.97 16.80
N LEU A 276 -7.61 -24.19 16.58
CA LEU A 276 -8.44 -25.38 16.47
C LEU A 276 -9.02 -25.76 17.84
N GLU A 277 -8.20 -25.73 18.90
CA GLU A 277 -8.65 -25.96 20.29
C GLU A 277 -9.68 -24.91 20.73
N LEU A 278 -9.45 -23.61 20.47
CA LEU A 278 -10.43 -22.54 20.72
C LEU A 278 -11.76 -22.77 19.99
N LYS A 279 -11.70 -23.32 18.76
CA LYS A 279 -12.91 -23.63 17.98
C LYS A 279 -13.64 -24.86 18.51
N GLU A 280 -12.90 -25.90 18.92
CA GLU A 280 -13.47 -27.15 19.41
C GLU A 280 -14.05 -27.00 20.84
N GLU A 281 -13.39 -26.23 21.71
CA GLU A 281 -13.82 -26.03 23.11
C GLU A 281 -14.82 -24.88 23.29
N ALA A 282 -14.57 -23.71 22.69
CA ALA A 282 -15.40 -22.52 22.86
C ALA A 282 -16.36 -22.25 21.68
N GLY A 283 -16.26 -22.98 20.57
CA GLY A 283 -17.04 -22.69 19.34
C GLY A 283 -16.62 -21.39 18.64
N ILE A 284 -15.43 -20.86 18.95
CA ILE A 284 -14.95 -19.55 18.50
C ILE A 284 -13.90 -19.74 17.39
N ASP A 285 -14.17 -19.22 16.18
CA ASP A 285 -13.28 -19.37 15.02
C ASP A 285 -12.66 -18.02 14.61
N LEU A 286 -11.38 -17.85 14.94
CA LEU A 286 -10.59 -16.64 14.72
C LEU A 286 -9.45 -16.86 13.70
N GLU A 287 -9.08 -15.81 12.99
CA GLU A 287 -7.90 -15.78 12.11
C GLU A 287 -6.65 -15.21 12.81
N ASN A 288 -6.84 -14.40 13.85
CA ASN A 288 -5.78 -13.75 14.62
C ASN A 288 -6.35 -13.29 15.98
N ILE A 289 -5.50 -13.30 17.02
CA ILE A 289 -5.77 -12.65 18.30
C ILE A 289 -4.48 -12.01 18.83
N VAL A 290 -4.63 -10.82 19.39
CA VAL A 290 -3.56 -10.00 19.97
C VAL A 290 -4.00 -9.58 21.36
N TYR A 291 -3.10 -9.66 22.34
CA TYR A 291 -3.32 -9.22 23.72
C TYR A 291 -2.17 -8.31 24.15
N TYR A 292 -2.52 -7.10 24.59
CA TYR A 292 -1.61 -6.12 25.20
C TYR A 292 -2.08 -5.73 26.61
N LYS A 293 -1.13 -5.58 27.53
CA LYS A 293 -1.35 -5.22 28.93
C LYS A 293 -0.90 -3.78 29.18
N ASP A 294 -1.76 -2.83 28.85
CA ASP A 294 -1.55 -1.39 29.14
C ASP A 294 -2.42 -0.98 30.35
N ASN A 295 -3.09 0.17 30.31
CA ASN A 295 -4.01 0.61 31.36
C ASN A 295 -5.32 -0.23 31.39
N THR A 296 -5.55 -1.00 30.32
CA THR A 296 -6.57 -2.05 30.19
C THR A 296 -5.89 -3.32 29.72
N HIS A 297 -6.50 -4.49 29.98
CA HIS A 297 -6.18 -5.70 29.24
C HIS A 297 -6.88 -5.58 27.89
N TYR A 298 -6.12 -5.22 26.86
CA TYR A 298 -6.65 -4.94 25.53
C TYR A 298 -6.50 -6.15 24.63
N PHE A 299 -7.60 -6.55 24.00
CA PHE A 299 -7.64 -7.60 23.00
C PHE A 299 -8.10 -7.03 21.66
N VAL A 300 -7.45 -7.44 20.57
CA VAL A 300 -8.00 -7.32 19.22
C VAL A 300 -7.92 -8.66 18.51
N MET A 301 -9.05 -9.08 17.95
CA MET A 301 -9.20 -10.37 17.28
C MET A 301 -9.93 -10.19 15.95
N THR A 302 -9.63 -11.05 14.98
CA THR A 302 -10.34 -11.08 13.68
C THR A 302 -11.15 -12.37 13.59
N ALA A 303 -12.47 -12.24 13.69
CA ALA A 303 -13.41 -13.35 13.75
C ALA A 303 -13.98 -13.68 12.36
N LYS A 304 -14.23 -14.98 12.11
CA LYS A 304 -14.91 -15.42 10.88
C LYS A 304 -16.42 -15.22 11.01
N LYS A 305 -17.06 -14.71 9.95
CA LYS A 305 -18.52 -14.46 9.90
C LYS A 305 -19.35 -15.63 10.43
N GLN A 306 -19.02 -16.86 10.02
CA GLN A 306 -19.79 -18.04 10.42
C GLN A 306 -19.80 -18.25 11.95
N SER A 307 -18.66 -18.10 12.63
CA SER A 307 -18.61 -18.27 14.10
C SER A 307 -19.38 -17.18 14.84
N LEU A 308 -19.48 -15.97 14.28
CA LEU A 308 -20.30 -14.89 14.83
C LEU A 308 -21.81 -15.15 14.64
N LEU A 309 -22.21 -15.79 13.54
CA LEU A 309 -23.59 -16.27 13.34
C LEU A 309 -23.90 -17.45 14.27
N ASP A 310 -23.01 -18.44 14.33
CA ASP A 310 -23.17 -19.66 15.14
C ASP A 310 -23.26 -19.35 16.65
N LYS A 311 -22.50 -18.37 17.13
CA LYS A 311 -22.56 -17.87 18.53
C LYS A 311 -23.64 -16.79 18.75
N GLY A 312 -24.47 -16.49 17.74
CA GLY A 312 -25.59 -15.53 17.85
C GLY A 312 -25.18 -14.07 18.05
N VAL A 313 -23.92 -13.71 17.77
CA VAL A 313 -23.40 -12.33 17.82
C VAL A 313 -23.96 -11.50 16.67
N ILE A 314 -24.04 -12.11 15.49
CA ILE A 314 -24.72 -11.55 14.31
C ILE A 314 -26.07 -12.26 14.19
N ILE A 315 -27.16 -11.50 14.08
CA ILE A 315 -28.52 -12.04 14.08
C ILE A 315 -28.91 -12.59 12.70
N ASN A 316 -28.65 -11.83 11.63
CA ASN A 316 -28.96 -12.21 10.26
C ASN A 316 -27.72 -12.11 9.35
N ASP A 317 -27.60 -13.02 8.39
CA ASP A 317 -26.53 -13.01 7.39
C ASP A 317 -26.87 -12.08 6.22
N TYR A 318 -26.33 -10.86 6.24
CA TYR A 318 -26.45 -9.88 5.16
C TYR A 318 -25.22 -9.86 4.24
N ILE A 319 -25.45 -9.60 2.95
CA ILE A 319 -24.40 -9.49 1.92
C ILE A 319 -23.59 -8.19 2.07
N GLU A 320 -24.25 -7.07 2.38
CA GLU A 320 -23.58 -5.79 2.63
C GLU A 320 -22.92 -5.78 4.01
N THR A 321 -21.61 -5.49 4.09
CA THR A 321 -20.88 -5.47 5.38
C THR A 321 -21.37 -4.39 6.33
N GLU A 322 -21.79 -3.23 5.79
CA GLU A 322 -22.39 -2.15 6.59
C GLU A 322 -23.68 -2.57 7.30
N ARG A 323 -24.50 -3.40 6.64
CA ARG A 323 -25.75 -3.94 7.19
C ARG A 323 -25.51 -5.16 8.08
N LEU A 324 -24.54 -5.99 7.73
CA LEU A 324 -24.11 -7.14 8.53
C LEU A 324 -23.63 -6.71 9.93
N LEU A 325 -22.91 -5.58 10.01
CA LEU A 325 -22.34 -5.01 11.23
C LEU A 325 -23.15 -3.83 11.79
N ALA A 326 -24.38 -3.63 11.33
CA ALA A 326 -25.26 -2.59 11.84
C ALA A 326 -25.72 -2.90 13.28
N SER A 327 -25.98 -1.87 14.09
CA SER A 327 -26.29 -2.02 15.53
C SER A 327 -27.59 -2.74 15.84
N ASP A 328 -28.51 -2.83 14.87
CA ASP A 328 -29.74 -3.61 14.93
C ASP A 328 -29.55 -5.10 14.58
N ASN A 329 -28.43 -5.44 13.91
CA ASN A 329 -28.08 -6.82 13.54
C ASN A 329 -27.01 -7.45 14.45
N VAL A 330 -26.46 -6.70 15.40
CA VAL A 330 -25.46 -7.17 16.37
C VAL A 330 -26.09 -7.35 17.74
N ASN A 331 -26.10 -8.58 18.25
CA ASN A 331 -26.50 -8.86 19.63
C ASN A 331 -25.35 -8.50 20.59
N GLN A 332 -25.53 -7.41 21.33
CA GLN A 332 -24.51 -6.87 22.23
C GLN A 332 -24.16 -7.82 23.40
N GLU A 333 -25.12 -8.58 23.94
CA GLU A 333 -24.86 -9.53 25.03
C GLU A 333 -24.05 -10.74 24.53
N ALA A 334 -24.39 -11.25 23.36
CA ALA A 334 -23.62 -12.30 22.69
C ALA A 334 -22.20 -11.82 22.34
N LEU A 335 -22.04 -10.58 21.85
CA LEU A 335 -20.74 -9.97 21.58
C LEU A 335 -19.86 -9.90 22.85
N LEU A 336 -20.45 -9.51 23.99
CA LEU A 336 -19.77 -9.48 25.29
C LEU A 336 -19.37 -10.89 25.75
N SER A 337 -20.22 -11.89 25.56
CA SER A 337 -19.86 -13.28 25.89
C SER A 337 -18.71 -13.76 25.00
N TYR A 338 -18.83 -13.60 23.68
CA TYR A 338 -17.85 -14.04 22.69
C TYR A 338 -16.47 -13.43 22.94
N ALA A 339 -16.39 -12.11 23.15
CA ALA A 339 -15.12 -11.42 23.36
C ALA A 339 -14.48 -11.74 24.72
N ARG A 340 -15.28 -11.99 25.77
CA ARG A 340 -14.77 -12.45 27.07
C ARG A 340 -14.20 -13.85 26.98
N GLU A 341 -14.96 -14.79 26.43
CA GLU A 341 -14.60 -16.20 26.29
C GLU A 341 -13.33 -16.40 25.45
N ALA A 342 -13.21 -15.65 24.34
CA ALA A 342 -12.00 -15.63 23.52
C ALA A 342 -10.76 -15.08 24.27
N ALA A 343 -10.94 -14.05 25.12
CA ALA A 343 -9.85 -13.46 25.90
C ALA A 343 -9.39 -14.36 27.06
N ASP A 344 -10.34 -15.04 27.72
CA ASP A 344 -10.07 -15.97 28.82
C ASP A 344 -9.28 -17.19 28.34
N PHE A 345 -9.77 -17.82 27.27
CA PHE A 345 -9.08 -18.92 26.60
C PHE A 345 -7.68 -18.51 26.10
N ALA A 346 -7.56 -17.34 25.45
CA ALA A 346 -6.28 -16.84 24.94
C ALA A 346 -5.23 -16.63 26.04
N THR A 347 -5.65 -16.29 27.25
CA THR A 347 -4.75 -16.11 28.40
C THR A 347 -4.61 -17.37 29.27
N ASN A 348 -5.08 -18.53 28.79
CA ASN A 348 -5.09 -19.79 29.53
C ASN A 348 -5.77 -19.68 30.91
N TYR A 349 -6.84 -18.87 31.01
CA TYR A 349 -7.58 -18.62 32.24
C TYR A 349 -6.73 -18.04 33.39
N GLN A 350 -5.62 -17.36 33.07
CA GLN A 350 -4.69 -16.79 34.07
C GLN A 350 -5.08 -15.38 34.53
N LEU A 351 -5.97 -14.69 33.82
CA LEU A 351 -6.50 -13.39 34.24
C LEU A 351 -7.58 -13.61 35.33
N PRO A 352 -7.44 -13.05 36.56
CA PRO A 352 -8.35 -13.36 37.66
C PRO A 352 -9.81 -12.95 37.45
N SER A 353 -10.06 -11.99 36.55
CA SER A 353 -11.37 -11.38 36.32
C SER A 353 -11.38 -10.65 34.98
N LEU A 354 -12.39 -10.88 34.15
CA LEU A 354 -12.60 -10.19 32.87
C LEU A 354 -13.80 -9.25 32.92
N ASP A 355 -13.69 -8.25 33.80
CA ASP A 355 -14.62 -7.13 33.89
C ASP A 355 -14.32 -6.13 32.77
N TYR A 356 -15.34 -5.73 32.02
CA TYR A 356 -15.16 -4.74 30.96
C TYR A 356 -14.76 -3.37 31.52
N ALA A 357 -13.78 -2.74 30.87
CA ALA A 357 -13.56 -1.32 31.02
C ALA A 357 -14.78 -0.56 30.47
N ILE A 358 -14.94 0.69 30.87
CA ILE A 358 -16.08 1.53 30.47
C ILE A 358 -15.65 2.50 29.37
N ASN A 359 -16.41 2.55 28.28
CA ASN A 359 -16.22 3.47 27.17
C ASN A 359 -16.85 4.85 27.46
N HIS A 360 -16.74 5.81 26.53
CA HIS A 360 -17.28 7.17 26.71
C HIS A 360 -18.81 7.30 26.63
N TYR A 361 -19.53 6.23 26.34
CA TYR A 361 -20.99 6.16 26.44
C TYR A 361 -21.46 5.47 27.73
N SER A 362 -20.55 5.28 28.70
CA SER A 362 -20.80 4.54 29.95
C SER A 362 -21.22 3.07 29.75
N GLN A 363 -20.82 2.48 28.62
CA GLN A 363 -21.08 1.08 28.27
C GLN A 363 -19.79 0.23 28.36
N PRO A 364 -19.92 -1.11 28.45
CA PRO A 364 -18.79 -2.04 28.29
C PRO A 364 -18.00 -1.77 27.01
N ASP A 365 -16.68 -1.69 27.14
CA ASP A 365 -15.76 -1.32 26.06
C ASP A 365 -15.42 -2.51 25.15
N VAL A 366 -16.41 -2.91 24.35
CA VAL A 366 -16.29 -3.84 23.22
C VAL A 366 -16.85 -3.19 21.95
N ALA A 367 -16.22 -3.42 20.80
CA ALA A 367 -16.67 -2.88 19.52
C ALA A 367 -16.28 -3.79 18.34
N MET A 368 -17.13 -3.81 17.31
CA MET A 368 -16.90 -4.52 16.04
C MET A 368 -16.53 -3.52 14.92
N PHE A 369 -15.66 -3.93 13.99
CA PHE A 369 -15.22 -3.10 12.87
C PHE A 369 -15.07 -3.90 11.57
N ASP A 370 -15.39 -3.26 10.45
CA ASP A 370 -15.13 -3.82 9.11
C ASP A 370 -13.67 -3.60 8.70
N PHE A 371 -12.92 -4.70 8.55
CA PHE A 371 -11.57 -4.73 7.96
C PHE A 371 -11.57 -5.23 6.50
N THR A 372 -12.73 -5.52 5.92
CA THR A 372 -12.86 -5.95 4.52
C THR A 372 -12.40 -4.86 3.56
N CYS A 373 -12.65 -3.60 3.89
CA CYS A 373 -12.34 -2.43 3.07
C CYS A 373 -11.34 -1.53 3.80
N MET A 374 -10.13 -1.42 3.25
CA MET A 374 -9.14 -0.43 3.68
C MET A 374 -9.06 0.69 2.65
N TYR A 375 -9.03 1.95 3.10
CA TYR A 375 -8.94 3.11 2.22
C TYR A 375 -7.55 3.77 2.26
N ALA A 376 -7.08 4.23 1.10
CA ALA A 376 -5.94 5.14 1.00
C ALA A 376 -6.31 6.32 0.09
N SER A 377 -5.70 7.49 0.32
CA SER A 377 -5.81 8.61 -0.61
C SER A 377 -5.03 8.31 -1.90
N GLU A 378 -5.50 8.80 -3.05
CA GLU A 378 -4.77 8.67 -4.32
C GLU A 378 -3.47 9.49 -4.33
N ASN A 379 -3.48 10.62 -3.63
CA ASN A 379 -2.42 11.60 -3.48
C ASN A 379 -2.31 12.02 -2.00
N ALA A 380 -1.11 12.37 -1.55
CA ALA A 380 -0.87 12.83 -0.18
C ALA A 380 -1.02 14.35 -0.01
N ALA A 381 -0.82 15.12 -1.09
CA ALA A 381 -0.99 16.57 -1.08
C ALA A 381 -1.62 17.10 -2.39
N LEU A 382 -2.09 18.33 -2.34
CA LEU A 382 -2.51 19.16 -3.48
C LEU A 382 -2.28 20.64 -3.14
N VAL A 383 -2.25 21.51 -4.15
CA VAL A 383 -2.21 22.97 -3.98
C VAL A 383 -3.44 23.57 -4.64
N ARG A 384 -4.06 24.55 -3.99
CA ARG A 384 -5.15 25.35 -4.57
C ARG A 384 -4.71 26.80 -4.70
N GLU A 385 -5.11 27.44 -5.80
CA GLU A 385 -4.83 28.84 -6.08
C GLU A 385 -6.12 29.54 -6.51
N LYS A 386 -6.46 30.63 -5.82
CA LYS A 386 -7.62 31.48 -6.11
C LYS A 386 -7.26 32.93 -5.77
N ASN A 387 -7.55 33.85 -6.68
CA ASN A 387 -7.34 35.30 -6.53
C ASN A 387 -5.92 35.70 -6.08
N GLY A 388 -4.89 34.96 -6.50
CA GLY A 388 -3.49 35.22 -6.14
C GLY A 388 -3.05 34.64 -4.78
N HIS A 389 -3.95 34.06 -3.99
CA HIS A 389 -3.59 33.36 -2.75
C HIS A 389 -3.51 31.85 -2.99
N GLN A 390 -2.39 31.25 -2.61
CA GLN A 390 -2.18 29.81 -2.68
C GLN A 390 -2.36 29.16 -1.29
N VAL A 391 -2.88 27.94 -1.25
CA VAL A 391 -2.91 27.09 -0.05
C VAL A 391 -2.39 25.69 -0.36
N LEU A 392 -1.46 25.22 0.46
CA LEU A 392 -0.96 23.85 0.43
C LEU A 392 -1.84 22.96 1.31
N VAL A 393 -2.40 21.91 0.73
CA VAL A 393 -3.37 21.01 1.37
C VAL A 393 -2.76 19.61 1.46
N ALA A 394 -2.73 19.00 2.65
CA ALA A 394 -2.09 17.69 2.87
C ALA A 394 -2.90 16.76 3.78
N LEU A 395 -2.68 15.44 3.65
CA LEU A 395 -3.27 14.42 4.52
C LEU A 395 -2.21 13.66 5.33
N VAL A 396 -2.52 13.33 6.59
CA VAL A 396 -1.60 12.65 7.53
C VAL A 396 -2.34 11.67 8.45
N GLY A 397 -1.81 10.46 8.62
CA GLY A 397 -2.38 9.42 9.48
C GLY A 397 -3.43 8.58 8.75
N ASP A 398 -4.47 8.12 9.46
CA ASP A 398 -5.54 7.29 8.90
C ASP A 398 -6.34 8.03 7.79
N SER A 399 -6.32 9.36 7.78
CA SER A 399 -6.85 10.16 6.67
C SER A 399 -6.00 10.04 5.40
N LEU A 400 -4.72 9.67 5.48
CA LEU A 400 -3.88 9.40 4.32
C LEU A 400 -3.96 7.92 3.89
N LEU A 401 -3.78 7.02 4.86
CA LEU A 401 -3.68 5.57 4.65
C LEU A 401 -4.21 4.84 5.88
N GLU A 402 -5.31 4.09 5.71
CA GLU A 402 -5.87 3.30 6.81
C GLU A 402 -4.95 2.15 7.22
N PRO A 403 -4.68 1.97 8.52
CA PRO A 403 -3.85 0.88 9.01
C PRO A 403 -4.65 -0.39 9.29
N PHE A 404 -4.08 -1.54 8.91
CA PHE A 404 -4.53 -2.83 9.43
C PHE A 404 -3.99 -3.01 10.87
N TRP A 405 -4.85 -2.87 11.88
CA TRP A 405 -4.44 -2.78 13.29
C TRP A 405 -3.63 -3.98 13.81
N PRO A 406 -3.93 -5.25 13.43
CA PRO A 406 -3.15 -6.40 13.88
C PRO A 406 -1.69 -6.44 13.39
N MET A 407 -1.32 -5.62 12.39
CA MET A 407 0.07 -5.41 11.95
C MET A 407 0.75 -4.22 12.64
N GLY A 408 0.04 -3.48 13.52
CA GLY A 408 0.63 -2.37 14.29
C GLY A 408 1.17 -1.21 13.44
N THR A 409 0.67 -1.03 12.21
CA THR A 409 1.24 -0.08 11.23
C THR A 409 0.83 1.38 11.43
N GLY A 410 -0.27 1.65 12.15
CA GLY A 410 -0.91 2.97 12.19
C GLY A 410 -0.05 4.10 12.73
N CYS A 411 0.45 3.97 13.96
CA CYS A 411 1.28 5.02 14.56
C CYS A 411 2.57 5.25 13.75
N ALA A 412 3.19 4.18 13.25
CA ALA A 412 4.40 4.24 12.45
C ALA A 412 4.18 4.96 11.10
N ARG A 413 3.22 4.50 10.29
CA ARG A 413 2.95 5.13 8.99
C ARG A 413 2.41 6.55 9.14
N GLY A 414 1.62 6.82 10.18
CA GLY A 414 1.14 8.16 10.51
C GLY A 414 2.27 9.12 10.88
N PHE A 415 3.26 8.69 11.67
CA PHE A 415 4.41 9.53 12.04
C PHE A 415 5.37 9.75 10.87
N LEU A 416 5.62 8.72 10.04
CA LEU A 416 6.37 8.89 8.79
C LEU A 416 5.71 9.93 7.88
N ALA A 417 4.39 9.84 7.68
CA ALA A 417 3.62 10.82 6.91
C ALA A 417 3.66 12.23 7.54
N ALA A 418 3.71 12.35 8.87
CA ALA A 418 3.88 13.64 9.55
C ALA A 418 5.23 14.28 9.22
N PHE A 419 6.33 13.49 9.25
CA PHE A 419 7.66 13.96 8.87
C PHE A 419 7.75 14.34 7.40
N ASP A 420 7.18 13.53 6.50
CA ASP A 420 7.15 13.81 5.05
C ASP A 420 6.39 15.10 4.73
N THR A 421 5.34 15.38 5.51
CA THR A 421 4.52 16.59 5.37
C THR A 421 5.23 17.81 5.95
N ALA A 422 5.96 17.67 7.08
CA ALA A 422 6.82 18.73 7.61
C ALA A 422 7.98 19.06 6.65
N TRP A 423 8.60 18.06 6.03
CA TRP A 423 9.63 18.27 4.98
C TRP A 423 9.07 19.03 3.77
N MET A 424 7.89 18.65 3.30
CA MET A 424 7.20 19.35 2.22
C MET A 424 6.91 20.82 2.57
N ILE A 425 6.40 21.09 3.77
CA ILE A 425 6.06 22.46 4.23
C ILE A 425 7.34 23.31 4.44
N LYS A 426 8.45 22.70 4.85
CA LYS A 426 9.77 23.36 4.81
C LYS A 426 10.16 23.74 3.37
N GLY A 427 9.92 22.87 2.38
CA GLY A 427 10.15 23.20 0.98
C GLY A 427 9.27 24.35 0.48
N TRP A 428 8.00 24.36 0.90
CA TRP A 428 7.02 25.42 0.60
C TRP A 428 7.49 26.79 1.11
N ALA A 429 7.83 26.87 2.40
CA ALA A 429 8.33 28.10 3.03
C ALA A 429 9.67 28.60 2.42
N GLN A 430 10.43 27.70 1.78
CA GLN A 430 11.66 28.02 1.06
C GLN A 430 11.44 28.43 -0.40
N GLY A 431 10.18 28.64 -0.83
CA GLY A 431 9.84 29.11 -2.18
C GLY A 431 10.02 28.06 -3.27
N LYS A 432 9.94 26.76 -2.94
CA LYS A 432 10.03 25.68 -3.93
C LYS A 432 8.77 25.65 -4.81
N GLU A 433 8.98 25.59 -6.13
CA GLU A 433 7.92 25.48 -7.14
C GLU A 433 6.85 24.42 -6.77
N PRO A 434 5.54 24.77 -6.79
CA PRO A 434 4.47 23.88 -6.32
C PRO A 434 4.45 22.50 -6.96
N LEU A 435 4.73 22.40 -8.28
CA LEU A 435 4.73 21.12 -8.99
C LEU A 435 5.95 20.24 -8.65
N ASP A 436 7.12 20.85 -8.39
CA ASP A 436 8.30 20.12 -7.94
C ASP A 436 8.10 19.59 -6.52
N LEU A 437 7.52 20.42 -5.64
CA LEU A 437 7.15 20.09 -4.27
C LEU A 437 6.14 18.94 -4.20
N LEU A 438 5.07 19.00 -5.00
CA LEU A 438 4.09 17.91 -5.13
C LEU A 438 4.75 16.64 -5.67
N SER A 439 5.62 16.75 -6.68
CA SER A 439 6.30 15.56 -7.24
C SER A 439 7.23 14.88 -6.23
N GLU A 440 7.92 15.63 -5.37
CA GLU A 440 8.70 15.06 -4.26
C GLU A 440 7.78 14.39 -3.23
N ARG A 441 6.71 15.06 -2.79
CA ARG A 441 5.78 14.52 -1.79
C ARG A 441 5.15 13.21 -2.22
N GLU A 442 4.71 13.13 -3.47
CA GLU A 442 4.12 11.93 -4.07
C GLU A 442 5.17 10.85 -4.34
N SER A 443 6.43 11.21 -4.61
CA SER A 443 7.54 10.26 -4.72
C SER A 443 7.79 9.53 -3.40
N ILE A 444 7.73 10.27 -2.29
CA ILE A 444 7.89 9.70 -0.94
C ILE A 444 6.64 8.91 -0.54
N TYR A 445 5.43 9.41 -0.84
CA TYR A 445 4.17 8.75 -0.48
C TYR A 445 4.07 7.32 -1.01
N ARG A 446 4.56 7.04 -2.22
CA ARG A 446 4.56 5.70 -2.83
C ARG A 446 5.29 4.63 -2.01
N LEU A 447 6.24 5.03 -1.16
CA LEU A 447 6.94 4.12 -0.25
C LEU A 447 6.09 3.73 0.96
N LEU A 448 5.20 4.63 1.42
CA LEU A 448 4.52 4.53 2.71
C LEU A 448 3.72 3.23 2.90
N PRO A 449 2.92 2.73 1.94
CA PRO A 449 2.17 1.47 2.11
C PRO A 449 3.05 0.22 2.20
N GLN A 450 4.30 0.30 1.72
CA GLN A 450 5.26 -0.80 1.70
C GLN A 450 6.20 -0.78 2.91
N THR A 451 6.20 0.29 3.71
CA THR A 451 7.06 0.39 4.91
C THR A 451 6.77 -0.73 5.91
N THR A 452 7.83 -1.31 6.46
CA THR A 452 7.82 -2.22 7.60
C THR A 452 8.89 -1.78 8.60
N ALA A 453 8.95 -2.40 9.78
CA ALA A 453 10.03 -2.12 10.72
C ALA A 453 11.42 -2.53 10.15
N GLU A 454 11.45 -3.46 9.18
CA GLU A 454 12.64 -4.06 8.56
C GLU A 454 13.25 -3.22 7.45
N ASN A 455 12.42 -2.63 6.57
CA ASN A 455 12.88 -1.96 5.35
C ASN A 455 13.13 -0.45 5.48
N ILE A 456 12.72 0.16 6.59
CA ILE A 456 13.14 1.52 6.97
C ILE A 456 14.56 1.53 7.57
N SER A 457 15.21 2.70 7.57
CA SER A 457 16.53 2.88 8.16
C SER A 457 16.55 2.45 9.63
N LYS A 458 17.58 1.71 10.05
CA LYS A 458 17.75 1.25 11.43
C LYS A 458 18.44 2.26 12.35
N ASN A 459 18.97 3.35 11.78
CA ASN A 459 19.70 4.36 12.53
C ASN A 459 18.76 5.43 13.09
N PHE A 460 17.98 5.06 14.10
CA PHE A 460 16.92 5.90 14.66
C PHE A 460 17.43 7.21 15.29
N GLU A 461 18.70 7.27 15.70
CA GLU A 461 19.33 8.48 16.23
C GLU A 461 19.51 9.57 15.18
N GLN A 462 19.60 9.19 13.90
CA GLN A 462 19.75 10.10 12.77
C GLN A 462 18.41 10.51 12.13
N TYR A 463 17.27 10.03 12.63
CA TYR A 463 15.95 10.35 12.07
C TYR A 463 15.61 11.84 12.23
N THR A 464 15.53 12.55 11.11
CA THR A 464 15.01 13.92 11.02
C THR A 464 13.79 13.97 10.08
N ILE A 465 13.25 15.17 9.85
CA ILE A 465 12.22 15.35 8.80
C ILE A 465 12.76 15.03 7.40
N ASP A 466 14.08 15.11 7.17
CA ASP A 466 14.70 14.72 5.89
C ASP A 466 14.39 13.24 5.58
N PRO A 467 13.65 12.95 4.49
CA PRO A 467 13.23 11.59 4.15
C PRO A 467 14.42 10.67 3.83
N ALA A 468 15.59 11.19 3.44
CA ALA A 468 16.79 10.40 3.18
C ALA A 468 17.35 9.75 4.47
N THR A 469 17.04 10.29 5.64
CA THR A 469 17.43 9.69 6.94
C THR A 469 16.59 8.45 7.30
N ARG A 470 15.40 8.33 6.70
CA ARG A 470 14.35 7.37 7.06
C ARG A 470 14.16 6.26 6.03
N TYR A 471 14.22 6.60 4.74
CA TYR A 471 13.98 5.69 3.61
C TYR A 471 15.29 5.31 2.89
N PRO A 472 15.79 4.07 3.04
CA PRO A 472 16.95 3.59 2.29
C PRO A 472 16.68 3.62 0.77
N ASN A 473 17.67 4.03 -0.02
CA ASN A 473 17.59 4.12 -1.48
C ASN A 473 16.45 5.01 -2.01
N LEU A 474 16.10 6.07 -1.27
CA LEU A 474 15.06 7.04 -1.66
C LEU A 474 15.30 7.61 -3.07
N ASN A 475 14.32 7.43 -3.96
CA ASN A 475 14.22 8.18 -5.21
C ASN A 475 13.13 9.25 -5.10
N SER A 476 13.51 10.43 -4.58
CA SER A 476 12.65 11.61 -4.45
C SER A 476 12.14 12.19 -5.78
N THR A 477 12.55 11.62 -6.92
CA THR A 477 12.18 12.09 -8.27
C THR A 477 11.49 11.01 -9.12
N CYS A 478 10.96 9.95 -8.49
CA CYS A 478 10.24 8.88 -9.20
C CYS A 478 8.87 9.33 -9.76
N VAL A 479 8.31 10.41 -9.21
CA VAL A 479 7.26 11.22 -9.84
C VAL A 479 7.93 12.40 -10.53
N ARG A 480 7.41 12.82 -11.69
CA ARG A 480 7.83 14.05 -12.38
C ARG A 480 6.76 15.14 -12.28
N PRO A 481 7.12 16.44 -12.28
CA PRO A 481 6.18 17.56 -12.16
C PRO A 481 4.98 17.51 -13.13
N HIS A 482 5.20 17.06 -14.37
CA HIS A 482 4.11 16.94 -15.35
C HIS A 482 3.03 15.90 -14.95
N GLN A 483 3.37 14.92 -14.11
CA GLN A 483 2.43 13.88 -13.65
C GLN A 483 1.50 14.38 -12.55
N VAL A 484 1.91 15.40 -11.79
CA VAL A 484 1.17 15.98 -10.66
C VAL A 484 0.46 17.30 -10.99
N ARG A 485 0.45 17.73 -12.26
CA ARG A 485 -0.29 18.93 -12.70
C ARG A 485 -1.77 18.93 -12.30
N HIS A 486 -2.40 17.77 -12.23
CA HIS A 486 -3.79 17.61 -11.80
C HIS A 486 -4.02 17.82 -10.29
N LEU A 487 -2.94 17.93 -9.51
CA LEU A 487 -2.95 18.25 -8.08
C LEU A 487 -2.69 19.75 -7.81
N TYR A 488 -2.52 20.56 -8.86
CA TYR A 488 -2.45 22.01 -8.79
C TYR A 488 -3.76 22.57 -9.34
N ILE A 489 -4.61 23.10 -8.47
CA ILE A 489 -6.00 23.46 -8.78
C ILE A 489 -6.14 24.97 -8.82
N ASN A 490 -6.21 25.52 -10.03
CA ASN A 490 -6.50 26.95 -10.23
C ASN A 490 -8.00 27.15 -10.40
N GLY A 491 -8.55 28.12 -9.67
CA GLY A 491 -9.98 28.45 -9.64
C GLY A 491 -10.59 29.00 -10.94
N GLU A 492 -9.96 28.76 -12.09
CA GLU A 492 -10.39 29.19 -13.42
C GLU A 492 -11.10 28.08 -14.22
N GLN A 493 -11.06 26.81 -13.80
CA GLN A 493 -11.79 25.70 -14.47
C GLN A 493 -13.31 25.72 -14.22
N GLY A 494 -13.87 26.92 -14.09
CA GLY A 494 -15.22 27.19 -13.61
C GLY A 494 -16.07 28.09 -14.50
N LEU A 495 -15.71 28.33 -15.77
CA LEU A 495 -16.62 28.89 -16.80
C LEU A 495 -16.06 28.80 -18.23
N SER A 496 -16.98 28.66 -19.18
CA SER A 496 -16.81 28.74 -20.64
C SER A 496 -16.08 27.59 -21.38
N SER A 497 -16.80 27.07 -22.37
CA SER A 497 -16.21 26.64 -23.64
C SER A 497 -16.76 27.56 -24.72
N LEU A 498 -15.90 28.21 -25.52
CA LEU A 498 -16.17 28.70 -26.89
C LEU A 498 -14.96 29.52 -27.39
N GLY A 499 -14.53 29.29 -28.65
CA GLY A 499 -13.51 30.13 -29.32
C GLY A 499 -12.30 29.35 -29.87
N ARG A 500 -12.28 29.11 -31.18
CA ARG A 500 -11.15 28.46 -31.88
C ARG A 500 -9.93 29.39 -32.02
N SER A 501 -8.72 28.82 -31.97
CA SER A 501 -7.74 28.83 -33.09
C SER A 501 -6.50 27.98 -32.76
N GLY A 502 -6.04 27.17 -33.72
CA GLY A 502 -4.70 26.53 -33.70
C GLY A 502 -4.02 26.77 -35.08
N PRO A 503 -3.09 25.93 -35.57
CA PRO A 503 -2.33 24.86 -34.90
C PRO A 503 -0.82 24.80 -35.29
N THR A 504 0.00 23.99 -34.60
CA THR A 504 1.05 23.05 -35.13
C THR A 504 1.88 22.48 -33.97
N ARG A 505 1.84 21.18 -33.63
CA ARG A 505 2.50 19.99 -34.26
C ARG A 505 4.04 20.01 -34.15
N THR A 506 4.76 18.97 -33.70
CA THR A 506 4.45 17.66 -33.04
C THR A 506 5.77 17.17 -32.38
N SER A 507 5.79 16.23 -31.42
CA SER A 507 6.19 14.85 -31.75
C SER A 507 5.90 13.79 -30.65
N VAL A 508 5.18 12.74 -31.06
CA VAL A 508 5.15 11.36 -30.51
C VAL A 508 4.83 11.17 -29.01
N ASN A 509 3.53 11.04 -28.71
CA ASN A 509 3.03 10.29 -27.55
C ASN A 509 2.88 8.80 -27.91
N ILE A 510 3.36 7.89 -27.06
CA ILE A 510 2.86 6.51 -26.95
C ILE A 510 2.05 6.43 -25.65
N SER A 511 0.81 6.91 -25.69
CA SER A 511 -0.15 6.76 -24.59
C SER A 511 -1.05 5.56 -24.84
N ARG A 512 -0.87 4.46 -24.09
CA ARG A 512 -1.92 3.44 -23.97
C ARG A 512 -3.06 4.06 -23.17
N GLN A 513 -4.18 4.28 -23.86
CA GLN A 513 -5.37 4.94 -23.34
C GLN A 513 -6.40 3.88 -22.96
N GLU A 514 -6.41 3.45 -21.69
CA GLU A 514 -7.53 2.66 -21.15
C GLU A 514 -8.54 3.61 -20.51
N SER A 515 -9.58 3.92 -21.28
CA SER A 515 -10.78 4.60 -20.78
C SER A 515 -11.77 3.54 -20.33
N GLU A 516 -11.64 3.10 -19.08
CA GLU A 516 -12.50 2.04 -18.53
C GLU A 516 -13.92 2.58 -18.24
N VAL A 517 -14.78 2.55 -19.26
CA VAL A 517 -16.19 2.90 -19.15
C VAL A 517 -16.90 1.87 -18.28
N ARG A 518 -17.22 2.23 -17.03
CA ARG A 518 -17.93 1.35 -16.09
C ARG A 518 -19.22 0.78 -16.73
N PRO A 519 -19.41 -0.55 -16.78
CA PRO A 519 -20.55 -1.17 -17.47
C PRO A 519 -21.93 -0.68 -17.04
N SER A 520 -22.12 -0.31 -15.76
CA SER A 520 -23.39 0.24 -15.26
C SER A 520 -23.73 1.61 -15.88
N ARG A 521 -22.73 2.45 -16.15
CA ARG A 521 -22.92 3.75 -16.81
C ARG A 521 -23.17 3.59 -18.31
N LEU A 522 -22.53 2.61 -18.94
CA LEU A 522 -22.76 2.24 -20.34
C LEU A 522 -24.20 1.73 -20.55
N LEU A 523 -24.66 0.81 -19.69
CA LEU A 523 -26.04 0.28 -19.72
C LEU A 523 -27.09 1.39 -19.60
N LEU A 524 -26.95 2.27 -18.60
CA LEU A 524 -27.87 3.39 -18.39
C LEU A 524 -27.88 4.38 -19.58
N TRP A 525 -26.74 4.56 -20.26
CA TRP A 525 -26.70 5.38 -21.48
C TRP A 525 -27.41 4.68 -22.65
N CYS A 526 -27.13 3.39 -22.88
CA CYS A 526 -27.79 2.61 -23.94
C CYS A 526 -29.31 2.60 -23.77
N GLN A 527 -29.80 2.40 -22.56
CA GLN A 527 -31.23 2.49 -22.19
C GLN A 527 -31.83 3.84 -22.59
N LYS A 528 -31.16 4.96 -22.25
CA LYS A 528 -31.64 6.30 -22.60
C LYS A 528 -31.65 6.58 -24.10
N GLN A 529 -30.69 6.06 -24.87
CA GLN A 529 -30.66 6.25 -26.32
C GLN A 529 -31.71 5.42 -27.06
N THR A 530 -31.95 4.18 -26.60
CA THR A 530 -32.88 3.22 -27.22
C THR A 530 -34.33 3.35 -26.73
N GLN A 531 -34.60 4.19 -25.73
CA GLN A 531 -35.95 4.39 -25.19
C GLN A 531 -36.96 4.87 -26.26
N GLY A 532 -38.08 4.15 -26.40
CA GLY A 532 -39.16 4.48 -27.33
C GLY A 532 -39.09 3.81 -28.70
N TYR A 533 -38.07 2.97 -28.97
CA TYR A 533 -38.00 2.15 -30.18
C TYR A 533 -38.82 0.87 -30.04
N ARG A 534 -39.51 0.49 -31.13
CA ARG A 534 -40.33 -0.74 -31.18
C ARG A 534 -39.43 -1.99 -31.14
N GLY A 535 -39.77 -2.98 -30.31
CA GLY A 535 -39.02 -4.23 -30.21
C GLY A 535 -37.63 -4.11 -29.58
N VAL A 536 -37.39 -3.03 -28.81
CA VAL A 536 -36.10 -2.80 -28.14
C VAL A 536 -36.32 -2.55 -26.66
N ASP A 537 -35.85 -3.49 -25.82
CA ASP A 537 -35.69 -3.30 -24.38
C ASP A 537 -34.27 -3.72 -23.96
N VAL A 538 -33.56 -2.79 -23.32
CA VAL A 538 -32.13 -2.93 -22.99
C VAL A 538 -31.98 -3.12 -21.49
N THR A 539 -32.07 -4.37 -21.04
CA THR A 539 -31.91 -4.77 -19.64
C THR A 539 -30.49 -5.22 -19.32
N ASP A 540 -29.71 -5.63 -20.32
CA ASP A 540 -28.31 -6.06 -20.15
C ASP A 540 -27.36 -5.53 -21.25
N LEU A 541 -26.09 -5.94 -21.18
CA LEU A 541 -25.06 -5.69 -22.21
C LEU A 541 -24.68 -6.98 -22.95
N THR A 542 -25.64 -7.89 -23.10
CA THR A 542 -25.49 -9.24 -23.65
C THR A 542 -26.70 -9.65 -24.50
N THR A 543 -27.74 -10.21 -23.89
CA THR A 543 -28.90 -10.78 -24.59
C THR A 543 -29.80 -9.73 -25.25
N SER A 544 -29.94 -8.54 -24.66
CA SER A 544 -30.73 -7.41 -25.21
C SER A 544 -30.24 -6.92 -26.58
N TRP A 545 -29.03 -7.30 -27.00
CA TRP A 545 -28.41 -6.87 -28.26
C TRP A 545 -28.53 -7.92 -29.37
N ARG A 546 -29.03 -9.13 -29.06
CA ARG A 546 -29.02 -10.28 -29.97
C ARG A 546 -29.91 -10.10 -31.21
N SER A 547 -31.05 -9.40 -31.10
CA SER A 547 -31.96 -9.16 -32.23
C SER A 547 -31.43 -8.15 -33.26
N GLY A 548 -30.34 -7.45 -32.96
CA GLY A 548 -29.77 -6.37 -33.78
C GLY A 548 -30.55 -5.05 -33.72
N LEU A 549 -31.84 -5.08 -33.36
CA LEU A 549 -32.70 -3.89 -33.27
C LEU A 549 -32.13 -2.84 -32.29
N ALA A 550 -31.54 -3.26 -31.16
CA ALA A 550 -30.92 -2.34 -30.21
C ALA A 550 -29.71 -1.58 -30.80
N LEU A 551 -28.91 -2.23 -31.67
CA LEU A 551 -27.80 -1.57 -32.38
C LEU A 551 -28.33 -0.62 -33.47
N CYS A 552 -29.33 -1.06 -34.25
CA CYS A 552 -30.00 -0.20 -35.23
C CYS A 552 -30.62 1.05 -34.58
N ALA A 553 -31.23 0.92 -33.39
CA ALA A 553 -31.82 2.02 -32.64
C ALA A 553 -30.77 3.03 -32.15
N LEU A 554 -29.59 2.59 -31.71
CA LEU A 554 -28.48 3.48 -31.35
C LEU A 554 -28.01 4.32 -32.55
N ILE A 555 -27.90 3.71 -33.73
CA ILE A 555 -27.47 4.38 -34.96
C ILE A 555 -28.56 5.34 -35.45
N HIS A 556 -29.80 4.88 -35.58
CA HIS A 556 -30.94 5.67 -36.02
C HIS A 556 -31.20 6.89 -35.12
N ARG A 557 -31.00 6.77 -33.80
CA ARG A 557 -31.11 7.90 -32.86
C ARG A 557 -30.16 9.05 -33.21
N GLN A 558 -28.95 8.75 -33.68
CA GLN A 558 -27.96 9.76 -34.01
C GLN A 558 -28.08 10.24 -35.48
N ARG A 559 -28.47 9.34 -36.39
CA ARG A 559 -28.62 9.59 -37.83
C ARG A 559 -29.80 8.77 -38.38
N PRO A 560 -31.03 9.33 -38.36
CA PRO A 560 -32.21 8.65 -38.86
C PRO A 560 -32.14 8.28 -40.35
N ASP A 561 -31.34 9.01 -41.12
CA ASP A 561 -31.14 8.85 -42.56
C ASP A 561 -30.35 7.60 -42.98
N LEU A 562 -29.70 6.90 -42.04
CA LEU A 562 -28.81 5.76 -42.34
C LEU A 562 -29.47 4.39 -42.25
N ILE A 563 -30.59 4.26 -41.53
CA ILE A 563 -31.31 2.99 -41.31
C ILE A 563 -32.80 3.28 -41.29
N ASP A 564 -33.57 2.72 -42.23
CA ASP A 564 -35.04 2.72 -42.11
C ASP A 564 -35.46 1.75 -41.00
N PHE A 565 -35.61 2.27 -39.77
CA PHE A 565 -35.90 1.45 -38.61
C PHE A 565 -37.29 0.79 -38.67
N ASP A 566 -38.28 1.47 -39.25
CA ASP A 566 -39.65 0.97 -39.33
C ASP A 566 -39.80 -0.22 -40.31
N SER A 567 -38.85 -0.36 -41.23
CA SER A 567 -38.74 -1.53 -42.12
C SER A 567 -38.14 -2.79 -41.46
N LEU A 568 -37.58 -2.69 -40.25
CA LEU A 568 -36.88 -3.80 -39.61
C LEU A 568 -37.83 -4.79 -38.92
N ASN A 569 -37.53 -6.08 -39.05
CA ASN A 569 -38.27 -7.17 -38.40
C ASN A 569 -37.39 -7.86 -37.36
N GLU A 570 -37.91 -8.09 -36.15
CA GLU A 570 -37.20 -8.76 -35.06
C GLU A 570 -36.72 -10.18 -35.43
N ALA A 571 -37.47 -10.89 -36.28
CA ALA A 571 -37.11 -12.24 -36.74
C ALA A 571 -35.82 -12.27 -37.60
N ASP A 572 -35.43 -11.15 -38.20
CA ASP A 572 -34.27 -11.01 -39.11
C ASP A 572 -32.95 -10.77 -38.34
N CYS A 573 -32.78 -11.33 -37.12
CA CYS A 573 -31.65 -11.08 -36.20
C CYS A 573 -30.29 -10.95 -36.90
N ALA A 574 -29.91 -11.93 -37.72
CA ALA A 574 -28.59 -11.94 -38.37
C ALA A 574 -28.41 -10.83 -39.41
N LYS A 575 -29.49 -10.44 -40.10
CA LYS A 575 -29.50 -9.36 -41.10
C LYS A 575 -29.51 -7.99 -40.43
N ASN A 576 -30.28 -7.83 -39.34
CA ASN A 576 -30.30 -6.59 -38.55
C ASN A 576 -28.94 -6.28 -37.93
N ASN A 577 -28.29 -7.28 -37.31
CA ASN A 577 -26.94 -7.10 -36.76
C ASN A 577 -25.92 -6.76 -37.85
N GLN A 578 -25.96 -7.46 -39.00
CA GLN A 578 -25.03 -7.16 -40.09
C GLN A 578 -25.24 -5.75 -40.66
N LEU A 579 -26.49 -5.31 -40.84
CA LEU A 579 -26.80 -3.94 -41.25
C LEU A 579 -26.23 -2.91 -40.27
N ALA A 580 -26.45 -3.11 -38.96
CA ALA A 580 -25.92 -2.21 -37.94
C ALA A 580 -24.38 -2.18 -37.96
N PHE A 581 -23.71 -3.31 -38.12
CA PHE A 581 -22.25 -3.41 -38.23
C PHE A 581 -21.70 -2.72 -39.48
N ASP A 582 -22.29 -2.97 -40.65
CA ASP A 582 -21.85 -2.40 -41.93
C ASP A 582 -22.01 -0.87 -41.95
N VAL A 583 -23.10 -0.34 -41.35
CA VAL A 583 -23.33 1.11 -41.19
C VAL A 583 -22.40 1.70 -40.13
N ALA A 584 -22.18 1.01 -39.00
CA ALA A 584 -21.24 1.45 -37.97
C ALA A 584 -19.80 1.53 -38.47
N GLU A 585 -19.37 0.59 -39.31
CA GLU A 585 -18.06 0.62 -39.93
C GLU A 585 -17.93 1.75 -40.96
N ARG A 586 -18.90 1.85 -41.88
CA ARG A 586 -18.85 2.80 -43.01
C ARG A 586 -18.97 4.26 -42.59
N GLU A 587 -19.95 4.57 -41.75
CA GLU A 587 -20.35 5.96 -41.44
C GLU A 587 -19.66 6.50 -40.18
N PHE A 588 -19.19 5.60 -39.31
CA PHE A 588 -18.63 5.96 -38.01
C PHE A 588 -17.23 5.36 -37.73
N GLY A 589 -16.68 4.54 -38.64
CA GLY A 589 -15.37 3.91 -38.47
C GLY A 589 -15.30 2.87 -37.34
N ILE A 590 -16.44 2.44 -36.79
CA ILE A 590 -16.50 1.46 -35.70
C ILE A 590 -16.39 0.06 -36.30
N GLN A 591 -15.14 -0.41 -36.43
CA GLN A 591 -14.80 -1.77 -36.85
C GLN A 591 -15.60 -2.83 -36.06
N PRO A 592 -16.31 -3.75 -36.75
CA PRO A 592 -17.14 -4.78 -36.14
C PRO A 592 -16.31 -5.77 -35.34
N VAL A 593 -16.92 -6.34 -34.29
CA VAL A 593 -16.26 -7.30 -33.39
C VAL A 593 -16.64 -8.77 -33.68
N THR A 594 -17.65 -8.97 -34.53
CA THR A 594 -18.22 -10.26 -34.93
C THR A 594 -19.16 -10.04 -36.12
N THR A 595 -19.62 -11.10 -36.78
CA THR A 595 -20.60 -11.03 -37.87
C THR A 595 -22.05 -11.14 -37.38
N GLY A 596 -23.02 -10.70 -38.18
CA GLY A 596 -24.44 -10.86 -37.83
C GLY A 596 -24.88 -12.31 -37.68
N LYS A 597 -24.24 -13.26 -38.39
CA LYS A 597 -24.50 -14.70 -38.25
C LYS A 597 -24.03 -15.25 -36.90
N GLU A 598 -22.86 -14.82 -36.44
CA GLU A 598 -22.29 -15.20 -35.14
C GLU A 598 -23.09 -14.62 -33.98
N MET A 599 -23.55 -13.36 -34.08
CA MET A 599 -24.49 -12.76 -33.10
C MET A 599 -25.76 -13.59 -32.91
N ASN A 600 -26.23 -14.28 -33.94
CA ASN A 600 -27.45 -15.08 -33.88
C ASN A 600 -27.23 -16.51 -33.32
N ALA A 601 -25.99 -16.96 -33.15
CA ALA A 601 -25.67 -18.31 -32.70
C ALA A 601 -26.14 -18.60 -31.26
N GLU A 602 -26.38 -19.88 -30.94
CA GLU A 602 -26.92 -20.31 -29.63
C GLU A 602 -26.09 -19.83 -28.44
N GLN A 603 -24.77 -19.73 -28.61
CA GLN A 603 -23.82 -19.35 -27.55
C GLN A 603 -23.96 -17.89 -27.09
N GLY A 604 -24.63 -17.04 -27.88
CA GLY A 604 -24.83 -15.61 -27.60
C GLY A 604 -23.55 -14.78 -27.69
N PRO A 605 -23.66 -13.44 -27.58
CA PRO A 605 -22.50 -12.56 -27.69
C PRO A 605 -21.72 -12.48 -26.37
N ASP A 606 -20.38 -12.53 -26.45
CA ASP A 606 -19.51 -12.42 -25.27
C ASP A 606 -19.65 -11.03 -24.62
N LYS A 607 -19.83 -11.04 -23.29
CA LYS A 607 -20.08 -9.83 -22.49
C LYS A 607 -18.94 -8.81 -22.52
N LEU A 608 -17.68 -9.25 -22.54
CA LEU A 608 -16.52 -8.36 -22.60
C LEU A 608 -16.40 -7.74 -23.99
N ILE A 609 -16.65 -8.54 -25.04
CA ILE A 609 -16.63 -8.08 -26.43
C ILE A 609 -17.75 -7.06 -26.68
N MET A 610 -18.97 -7.31 -26.19
CA MET A 610 -20.10 -6.38 -26.33
C MET A 610 -19.88 -5.08 -25.54
N VAL A 611 -19.38 -5.16 -24.30
CA VAL A 611 -19.02 -3.97 -23.52
C VAL A 611 -17.96 -3.14 -24.25
N LEU A 612 -16.93 -3.78 -24.83
CA LEU A 612 -15.89 -3.10 -25.61
C LEU A 612 -16.46 -2.43 -26.87
N TYR A 613 -17.37 -3.11 -27.59
CA TYR A 613 -17.98 -2.57 -28.81
C TYR A 613 -18.91 -1.38 -28.51
N LEU A 614 -19.83 -1.54 -27.56
CA LEU A 614 -20.77 -0.50 -27.15
C LEU A 614 -20.07 0.71 -26.52
N SER A 615 -18.92 0.51 -25.86
CA SER A 615 -18.09 1.62 -25.36
C SER A 615 -17.59 2.54 -26.47
N LYS A 616 -17.37 2.03 -27.69
CA LYS A 616 -16.98 2.87 -28.85
C LYS A 616 -18.11 3.82 -29.25
N PHE A 617 -19.36 3.33 -29.31
CA PHE A 617 -20.53 4.17 -29.57
C PHE A 617 -20.74 5.20 -28.44
N TYR A 618 -20.60 4.77 -27.19
CA TYR A 618 -20.72 5.66 -26.03
C TYR A 618 -19.70 6.81 -26.09
N GLU A 619 -18.41 6.53 -26.27
CA GLU A 619 -17.37 7.56 -26.33
C GLU A 619 -17.56 8.54 -27.49
N MET A 620 -18.07 8.05 -28.62
CA MET A 620 -18.33 8.85 -29.83
C MET A 620 -19.58 9.72 -29.72
N PHE A 621 -20.67 9.21 -29.15
CA PHE A 621 -21.97 9.90 -29.13
C PHE A 621 -22.26 10.67 -27.84
N ARG A 622 -21.58 10.39 -26.72
CA ARG A 622 -21.82 11.08 -25.43
C ARG A 622 -21.60 12.61 -25.46
N ASN A 623 -20.87 13.12 -26.46
CA ASN A 623 -20.55 14.54 -26.63
C ASN A 623 -21.33 15.21 -27.78
N SER A 624 -22.29 14.52 -28.40
CA SER A 624 -23.03 15.02 -29.56
C SER A 624 -24.21 15.92 -29.13
N PRO A 625 -24.26 17.22 -29.51
CA PRO A 625 -25.42 18.05 -29.24
C PRO A 625 -26.61 17.63 -30.12
N GLN A 626 -27.78 17.50 -29.52
CA GLN A 626 -29.01 17.09 -30.22
C GLN A 626 -29.44 18.14 -31.24
N SER A 627 -29.59 17.73 -32.51
CA SER A 627 -30.04 18.60 -33.60
C SER A 627 -31.52 18.38 -33.89
N ILE A 628 -32.30 19.47 -33.86
CA ILE A 628 -33.71 19.48 -34.27
C ILE A 628 -33.83 20.21 -35.62
N THR A 629 -34.18 19.43 -36.65
CA THR A 629 -34.80 19.80 -37.94
C THR A 629 -34.51 21.16 -38.61
N GLY A 630 -33.81 21.11 -39.75
CA GLY A 630 -34.34 21.69 -41.00
C GLY A 630 -33.77 23.02 -41.54
N ARG A 631 -32.94 22.95 -42.60
CA ARG A 631 -33.16 23.57 -43.95
C ARG A 631 -31.87 23.66 -44.81
N ALA A 632 -32.02 23.18 -46.05
CA ALA A 632 -31.41 23.61 -47.32
C ALA A 632 -29.88 23.88 -47.48
N PHE A 633 -29.31 23.10 -48.40
CA PHE A 633 -28.08 23.26 -49.20
C PHE A 633 -27.51 24.67 -49.44
N HIS A 634 -26.17 24.77 -49.51
CA HIS A 634 -25.47 24.99 -50.79
C HIS A 634 -23.96 24.61 -50.79
N THR A 635 -23.58 23.85 -51.83
CA THR A 635 -22.27 23.70 -52.53
C THR A 635 -21.09 24.58 -52.08
N ASN A 636 -19.82 24.12 -52.09
CA ASN A 636 -19.12 23.58 -53.27
C ASN A 636 -17.79 22.82 -52.99
N ASN A 637 -17.27 22.16 -54.03
CA ASN A 637 -16.12 21.22 -54.02
C ASN A 637 -14.72 21.86 -53.89
N ASN A 638 -13.73 21.11 -53.39
CA ASN A 638 -12.65 20.57 -54.26
C ASN A 638 -11.66 19.62 -53.56
N VAL A 639 -11.34 18.51 -54.25
CA VAL A 639 -10.35 17.48 -53.88
C VAL A 639 -9.04 17.73 -54.61
N LYS A 640 -7.86 17.55 -53.97
CA LYS A 640 -6.62 17.14 -54.65
C LYS A 640 -5.75 16.21 -53.80
N HIS A 641 -5.22 15.16 -54.43
CA HIS A 641 -4.27 14.18 -53.88
C HIS A 641 -2.82 14.71 -53.82
N TYR A 642 -1.94 14.00 -53.10
CA TYR A 642 -0.49 14.13 -53.18
C TYR A 642 0.19 12.77 -53.42
N HIS A 643 1.21 12.76 -54.29
CA HIS A 643 2.08 11.61 -54.58
C HIS A 643 3.30 11.55 -53.64
N PHE A 644 3.84 10.34 -53.45
CA PHE A 644 5.08 10.04 -52.73
C PHE A 644 6.32 10.09 -53.64
N LEU A 645 7.45 10.61 -53.14
CA LEU A 645 8.81 10.29 -53.61
C LEU A 645 9.87 10.37 -52.47
N TYR A 646 10.80 9.42 -52.48
CA TYR A 646 12.14 9.41 -51.80
C TYR A 646 13.22 9.82 -52.86
N PRO A 647 14.59 9.83 -52.68
CA PRO A 647 15.46 9.23 -51.61
C PRO A 647 16.87 9.87 -51.29
N LYS A 648 17.72 9.13 -50.53
CA LYS A 648 19.24 8.99 -50.54
C LYS A 648 20.26 9.97 -49.88
N VAL A 649 20.96 9.47 -48.83
CA VAL A 649 22.42 9.08 -48.69
C VAL A 649 23.52 9.93 -49.39
N ASP A 650 24.63 10.41 -48.76
CA ASP A 650 25.90 9.67 -48.42
C ASP A 650 26.98 10.46 -47.60
N LYS A 651 27.92 9.76 -46.91
CA LYS A 651 29.35 10.04 -46.44
C LYS A 651 29.90 11.44 -45.95
N LYS A 652 31.08 11.60 -45.30
CA LYS A 652 31.94 10.87 -44.29
C LYS A 652 33.24 11.69 -43.98
N LEU A 653 34.10 11.21 -43.05
CA LEU A 653 35.49 11.61 -42.69
C LEU A 653 35.68 12.75 -41.65
N GLU A 654 36.74 12.83 -40.82
CA GLU A 654 37.67 11.92 -40.05
C GLU A 654 39.05 12.62 -39.90
N ASP A 655 39.81 12.67 -38.79
CA ASP A 655 39.68 12.35 -37.34
C ASP A 655 40.96 12.86 -36.58
N ASN A 656 41.04 12.96 -35.22
CA ASN A 656 42.35 13.07 -34.51
C ASN A 656 42.42 12.68 -33.00
N ASP A 657 43.59 12.18 -32.57
CA ASP A 657 43.84 11.36 -31.36
C ASP A 657 44.72 12.06 -30.31
N ASN A 658 44.60 11.69 -29.02
CA ASN A 658 45.78 11.41 -28.19
C ASN A 658 45.51 10.73 -26.82
N LYS A 659 46.46 9.88 -26.42
CA LYS A 659 46.41 8.98 -25.26
C LYS A 659 47.27 9.46 -24.09
N LYS A 660 46.91 9.06 -22.86
CA LYS A 660 47.89 8.44 -21.91
C LYS A 660 47.19 7.60 -20.82
N ARG A 661 47.96 6.69 -20.21
CA ARG A 661 47.50 5.45 -19.57
C ARG A 661 48.48 5.04 -18.47
N LYS A 662 48.03 4.61 -17.26
CA LYS A 662 48.88 3.84 -16.31
C LYS A 662 48.09 3.04 -15.24
N LYS A 663 48.81 2.13 -14.56
CA LYS A 663 48.36 1.07 -13.61
C LYS A 663 49.35 0.96 -12.40
N LEU A 664 49.25 0.08 -11.38
CA LEU A 664 48.29 -0.98 -11.00
C LEU A 664 48.34 -1.31 -9.48
N MET A 665 47.23 -1.17 -8.73
CA MET A 665 46.97 -1.91 -7.46
C MET A 665 48.05 -1.79 -6.33
N PRO A 666 47.97 -2.56 -5.21
CA PRO A 666 47.04 -2.35 -4.09
C PRO A 666 47.78 -2.27 -2.73
N ASN A 667 47.07 -2.08 -1.61
CA ASN A 667 47.54 -2.63 -0.33
C ASN A 667 46.44 -2.91 0.69
N GLN A 668 46.70 -3.88 1.58
CA GLN A 668 45.81 -4.40 2.61
C GLN A 668 46.12 -3.80 3.98
N SER A 669 45.13 -3.74 4.88
CA SER A 669 45.33 -3.67 6.34
C SER A 669 44.09 -4.24 7.04
N ALA A 670 44.29 -5.06 8.07
CA ALA A 670 43.21 -5.64 8.88
C ALA A 670 43.17 -4.99 10.28
N PRO A 671 42.00 -4.91 10.94
CA PRO A 671 41.87 -4.57 12.36
C PRO A 671 41.81 -5.82 13.27
N PRO A 672 42.03 -5.68 14.61
CA PRO A 672 42.30 -6.80 15.53
C PRO A 672 41.04 -7.39 16.23
N VAL A 673 41.30 -8.30 17.19
CA VAL A 673 40.37 -9.25 17.83
C VAL A 673 40.09 -8.90 19.30
N GLY A 674 38.87 -9.18 19.78
CA GLY A 674 38.44 -9.11 21.20
C GLY A 674 37.31 -8.08 21.40
N GLU A 675 36.22 -8.32 22.16
CA GLU A 675 35.87 -9.42 23.08
C GLU A 675 34.42 -9.93 22.84
N ARG A 676 34.00 -11.00 23.52
CA ARG A 676 32.65 -11.59 23.39
C ARG A 676 31.83 -11.39 24.66
N GLU A 677 30.63 -10.82 24.53
CA GLU A 677 29.53 -11.01 25.50
C GLU A 677 28.38 -11.81 24.86
N GLU A 678 27.87 -12.81 25.58
CA GLU A 678 26.77 -13.66 25.10
C GLU A 678 25.40 -13.01 25.32
N GLN A 679 24.79 -12.50 24.25
CA GLN A 679 23.36 -12.22 24.24
C GLN A 679 22.59 -13.47 23.80
N LYS A 680 21.80 -14.05 24.71
CA LYS A 680 20.86 -15.15 24.39
C LYS A 680 19.72 -14.61 23.51
N GLU A 681 19.81 -14.82 22.20
CA GLU A 681 18.70 -14.53 21.29
C GLU A 681 17.54 -15.53 21.49
N ASN A 682 16.35 -14.99 21.78
CA ASN A 682 15.12 -15.79 21.81
C ASN A 682 14.75 -16.25 20.39
N LYS A 683 14.60 -17.58 20.21
CA LYS A 683 14.37 -18.26 18.92
C LYS A 683 13.17 -17.77 18.09
N VAL A 684 12.25 -17.00 18.68
CA VAL A 684 11.08 -16.41 17.99
C VAL A 684 11.49 -15.34 16.97
N ARG A 685 12.59 -14.60 17.21
CA ARG A 685 13.05 -13.48 16.35
C ARG A 685 13.46 -13.92 14.93
N SER A 686 13.77 -15.21 14.74
CA SER A 686 14.12 -15.81 13.44
C SER A 686 12.91 -15.99 12.51
N MET A 687 11.70 -16.15 13.06
CA MET A 687 10.52 -16.60 12.30
C MET A 687 9.75 -15.46 11.61
N ALA A 688 9.80 -14.23 12.14
CA ALA A 688 9.21 -13.06 11.48
C ALA A 688 9.81 -12.83 10.07
N THR A 689 11.08 -13.18 9.88
CA THR A 689 11.81 -13.10 8.60
C THR A 689 11.26 -14.06 7.53
N GLN A 690 10.60 -15.16 7.92
CA GLN A 690 10.02 -16.13 6.97
C GLN A 690 8.61 -15.75 6.49
N LEU A 691 7.93 -14.80 7.16
CA LEU A 691 6.64 -14.24 6.71
C LEU A 691 6.79 -13.36 5.47
N LEU A 692 7.80 -12.49 5.47
CA LEU A 692 8.10 -11.57 4.36
C LEU A 692 8.36 -12.34 3.06
N ALA A 693 9.16 -13.40 3.15
CA ALA A 693 9.61 -14.19 2.00
C ALA A 693 8.50 -14.96 1.23
N ARG A 694 7.25 -15.00 1.72
CA ARG A 694 6.14 -15.73 1.06
C ARG A 694 4.97 -14.87 0.58
N PHE A 695 4.83 -13.64 1.06
CA PHE A 695 3.92 -12.66 0.43
C PHE A 695 4.58 -11.95 -0.76
N GLU A 696 5.91 -11.84 -0.77
CA GLU A 696 6.68 -11.23 -1.86
C GLU A 696 6.73 -12.06 -3.16
N GLU A 697 6.36 -13.35 -3.15
CA GLU A 697 6.40 -14.20 -4.36
C GLU A 697 5.25 -13.95 -5.36
N ASN A 698 4.22 -13.19 -5.01
CA ASN A 698 3.04 -12.93 -5.86
C ASN A 698 3.01 -11.53 -6.51
N ALA A 699 4.13 -10.80 -6.54
CA ALA A 699 4.28 -9.55 -7.32
C ALA A 699 5.59 -9.57 -8.15
N PRO A 700 5.60 -9.00 -9.37
CA PRO A 700 6.70 -9.22 -10.30
C PRO A 700 7.86 -8.25 -10.10
N SER A 701 8.95 -8.66 -9.43
CA SER A 701 10.21 -7.91 -9.50
C SER A 701 11.50 -8.74 -9.44
N CYS A 702 12.44 -8.27 -10.26
CA CYS A 702 13.79 -8.77 -10.47
C CYS A 702 14.69 -8.75 -9.21
N GLY A 703 15.48 -9.82 -8.99
CA GLY A 703 16.94 -9.62 -8.95
C GLY A 703 17.76 -9.82 -7.66
N MET A 704 18.11 -11.09 -7.36
CA MET A 704 19.37 -11.53 -6.66
C MET A 704 19.41 -11.27 -5.13
N HIS A 705 19.83 -12.20 -4.25
CA HIS A 705 21.12 -12.91 -4.28
C HIS A 705 21.10 -14.31 -3.59
N ARG A 706 22.27 -14.97 -3.61
CA ARG A 706 22.73 -16.26 -3.00
C ARG A 706 22.21 -16.55 -1.56
N GLN A 707 22.19 -17.78 -1.00
CA GLN A 707 22.99 -19.00 -1.25
C GLN A 707 22.39 -20.30 -0.64
N VAL A 708 22.79 -21.48 -1.18
CA VAL A 708 22.75 -22.88 -0.64
C VAL A 708 21.43 -23.54 -0.20
N GLN A 709 21.13 -24.69 -0.81
CA GLN A 709 20.09 -25.68 -0.42
C GLN A 709 20.59 -26.69 0.63
N LEU A 710 19.65 -27.24 1.41
CA LEU A 710 19.59 -28.68 1.72
C LEU A 710 18.13 -29.16 1.59
N HIS A 711 17.92 -30.46 1.37
CA HIS A 711 16.90 -30.97 0.43
C HIS A 711 16.06 -32.16 0.99
N PHE A 712 14.97 -32.50 0.28
CA PHE A 712 14.03 -33.63 0.46
C PHE A 712 13.02 -33.50 1.63
N SER A 713 11.68 -33.57 1.47
CA SER A 713 10.74 -34.19 0.50
C SER A 713 10.41 -35.68 0.76
N PHE A 714 9.16 -35.96 1.17
CA PHE A 714 8.16 -36.89 0.57
C PHE A 714 6.97 -37.02 1.56
N LEU A 715 5.76 -36.50 1.30
CA LEU A 715 4.67 -36.95 0.41
C LEU A 715 3.86 -38.18 0.88
N LEU A 716 2.80 -37.91 1.65
CA LEU A 716 1.38 -38.02 1.23
C LEU A 716 0.99 -39.24 0.35
N LEU A 717 0.36 -40.25 0.97
CA LEU A 717 -0.48 -41.30 0.34
C LEU A 717 -1.23 -42.08 1.45
N PHE A 718 -2.53 -42.39 1.43
CA PHE A 718 -3.71 -41.90 0.68
C PHE A 718 -4.95 -42.14 1.59
N PHE A 719 -5.97 -41.28 1.52
CA PHE A 719 -7.35 -41.67 1.88
C PHE A 719 -8.02 -42.19 0.61
N PHE A 720 -8.72 -43.33 0.65
CA PHE A 720 -10.04 -43.53 0.01
C PHE A 720 -10.52 -44.99 0.14
N LEU A 721 -11.63 -45.18 0.85
CA LEU A 721 -12.79 -46.02 0.49
C LEU A 721 -13.88 -45.77 1.55
N LYS A 722 -15.14 -45.58 1.15
CA LYS A 722 -16.25 -45.26 2.06
C LYS A 722 -17.36 -46.31 1.98
N GLN A 723 -17.70 -46.86 3.15
CA GLN A 723 -19.05 -47.35 3.56
C GLN A 723 -19.66 -48.57 2.85
N PRO A 724 -20.72 -49.21 3.43
CA PRO A 724 -21.00 -49.44 4.86
C PRO A 724 -21.51 -50.87 5.20
N VAL A 725 -21.26 -51.38 6.42
CA VAL A 725 -22.03 -52.51 7.01
C VAL A 725 -22.19 -52.32 8.53
N SER A 726 -23.34 -52.71 9.07
CA SER A 726 -23.71 -52.68 10.51
C SER A 726 -23.44 -54.02 11.18
N ILE A 727 -23.15 -54.07 12.50
CA ILE A 727 -23.69 -55.05 13.49
C ILE A 727 -23.12 -54.80 14.92
N ARG A 728 -23.80 -55.40 15.92
CA ARG A 728 -23.78 -55.17 17.38
C ARG A 728 -22.50 -55.54 18.16
N ARG A 729 -22.47 -54.99 19.38
CA ARG A 729 -21.68 -55.37 20.58
C ARG A 729 -21.44 -56.88 20.76
N HIS A 730 -20.26 -57.25 21.30
CA HIS A 730 -20.14 -58.10 22.49
C HIS A 730 -18.79 -57.88 23.22
N TYR A 731 -18.59 -58.54 24.37
CA TYR A 731 -17.67 -58.17 25.45
C TYR A 731 -16.51 -59.17 25.67
N TYR A 732 -15.44 -58.67 26.33
CA TYR A 732 -14.54 -59.33 27.29
C TYR A 732 -13.29 -60.16 26.89
N ILE A 733 -12.22 -59.87 27.67
CA ILE A 733 -11.06 -60.69 28.13
C ILE A 733 -9.69 -60.48 27.46
N ASN A 734 -8.65 -60.59 28.32
CA ASN A 734 -7.26 -60.12 28.16
C ASN A 734 -6.32 -61.17 27.54
N ASP A 735 -5.23 -60.71 26.90
CA ASP A 735 -3.98 -61.47 26.73
C ASP A 735 -2.76 -60.51 26.73
N PRO A 736 -1.69 -60.72 27.52
CA PRO A 736 -0.60 -59.74 27.68
C PRO A 736 0.73 -60.15 27.01
N TYR A 737 0.94 -59.80 25.73
CA TYR A 737 2.26 -59.87 25.10
C TYR A 737 2.55 -58.65 24.19
N ASP A 738 3.28 -57.66 24.71
CA ASP A 738 3.72 -56.47 23.97
C ASP A 738 5.26 -56.49 23.73
N PRO A 739 5.73 -56.70 22.49
CA PRO A 739 7.15 -56.69 22.13
C PRO A 739 7.90 -55.38 22.42
N LEU A 740 7.19 -54.24 22.52
CA LEU A 740 7.81 -52.92 22.69
C LEU A 740 8.49 -52.76 24.07
N LYS A 741 8.03 -53.47 25.10
CA LYS A 741 8.64 -53.42 26.44
C LYS A 741 10.00 -54.13 26.54
N GLN A 742 10.32 -55.07 25.65
CA GLN A 742 11.66 -55.70 25.62
C GLN A 742 12.67 -54.88 24.83
N PHE A 743 12.27 -54.18 23.76
CA PHE A 743 13.17 -53.31 23.01
C PHE A 743 13.73 -52.18 23.89
N ASN A 744 12.91 -51.65 24.80
CA ASN A 744 13.29 -50.56 25.68
C ASN A 744 14.20 -50.92 26.87
N LYS A 745 14.52 -52.20 27.09
CA LYS A 745 15.47 -52.63 28.14
C LYS A 745 16.91 -52.84 27.65
N LYS A 746 17.18 -52.81 26.34
CA LYS A 746 18.55 -52.97 25.79
C LYS A 746 19.34 -51.67 25.80
N SER A 747 20.66 -51.75 25.92
CA SER A 747 21.54 -50.58 25.89
C SER A 747 21.56 -49.90 24.50
N ILE A 748 21.90 -48.62 24.47
CA ILE A 748 21.95 -47.82 23.22
C ILE A 748 22.91 -48.44 22.19
N LYS A 749 24.02 -49.04 22.65
CA LYS A 749 25.05 -49.65 21.81
C LYS A 749 24.56 -50.92 21.10
N GLU A 750 23.71 -51.71 21.74
CA GLU A 750 23.10 -52.92 21.16
C GLU A 750 22.00 -52.58 20.15
N ARG A 751 21.18 -51.55 20.42
CA ARG A 751 20.15 -51.09 19.48
C ARG A 751 20.76 -50.59 18.16
N ALA A 752 21.89 -49.87 18.24
CA ALA A 752 22.62 -49.41 17.06
C ALA A 752 23.16 -50.57 16.19
N GLN A 753 23.71 -51.62 16.81
CA GLN A 753 24.18 -52.81 16.10
C GLN A 753 23.04 -53.67 15.51
N GLN A 754 21.86 -53.66 16.12
CA GLN A 754 20.70 -54.38 15.60
C GLN A 754 20.10 -53.65 14.37
N LEU A 755 20.15 -52.32 14.33
CA LEU A 755 19.70 -51.50 13.19
C LEU A 755 20.70 -51.50 12.02
N SER A 756 22.01 -51.51 12.27
CA SER A 756 23.03 -51.47 11.21
C SER A 756 23.06 -52.72 10.32
N ARG A 757 22.53 -53.85 10.80
CA ARG A 757 22.43 -55.11 10.02
C ARG A 757 21.27 -55.15 9.02
N LEU A 758 20.33 -54.19 9.09
CA LEU A 758 19.15 -54.16 8.21
C LEU A 758 19.36 -53.38 6.90
N PHE A 759 20.48 -52.66 6.75
CA PHE A 759 20.73 -51.73 5.64
C PHE A 759 22.00 -52.04 4.84
N THR A 760 22.22 -53.32 4.50
CA THR A 760 23.29 -53.74 3.57
C THR A 760 22.76 -54.65 2.47
N GLY A 761 22.36 -54.07 1.33
CA GLY A 761 21.90 -54.77 0.13
C GLY A 761 22.01 -53.86 -1.12
N LYS A 762 22.43 -54.43 -2.26
CA LYS A 762 22.75 -53.70 -3.51
C LYS A 762 21.50 -53.27 -4.30
N PRO A 763 21.56 -52.21 -5.13
CA PRO A 763 20.44 -51.76 -5.96
C PRO A 763 20.27 -52.61 -7.24
N LEU A 764 19.01 -52.78 -7.67
CA LEU A 764 18.61 -53.35 -8.97
C LEU A 764 17.91 -52.27 -9.83
N GLN A 765 17.99 -52.41 -11.14
CA GLN A 765 17.47 -51.44 -12.13
C GLN A 765 15.94 -51.52 -12.29
N PRO A 766 15.27 -50.41 -12.68
CA PRO A 766 13.83 -50.41 -12.92
C PRO A 766 13.46 -50.90 -14.34
N GLN A 767 12.56 -51.88 -14.44
CA GLN A 767 11.85 -52.17 -15.68
C GLN A 767 10.59 -51.32 -15.83
N THR A 768 10.23 -51.06 -17.08
CA THR A 768 9.10 -50.23 -17.53
C THR A 768 7.74 -50.91 -17.30
N SER A 769 6.72 -50.12 -16.97
CA SER A 769 5.31 -50.54 -17.09
C SER A 769 4.40 -49.36 -17.45
N MET A 770 3.43 -49.65 -18.31
CA MET A 770 2.59 -48.68 -19.03
C MET A 770 1.57 -48.00 -18.12
N ARG A 771 1.31 -46.70 -18.32
CA ARG A 771 0.16 -46.00 -17.69
C ARG A 771 -0.88 -45.60 -18.74
N LYS A 772 -2.14 -45.87 -18.41
CA LYS A 772 -3.34 -45.60 -19.21
C LYS A 772 -3.54 -44.10 -19.46
N GLU A 773 -4.09 -43.80 -20.62
CA GLU A 773 -4.49 -42.44 -21.03
C GLU A 773 -5.75 -41.97 -20.31
N PHE A 774 -5.88 -40.64 -20.17
CA PHE A 774 -7.10 -39.92 -19.78
C PHE A 774 -7.38 -38.85 -20.86
N PRO A 775 -8.65 -38.47 -21.10
CA PRO A 775 -9.05 -37.75 -22.29
C PRO A 775 -8.49 -36.32 -22.39
N GLN A 776 -8.30 -35.88 -23.63
CA GLN A 776 -7.77 -34.57 -24.00
C GLN A 776 -8.90 -33.53 -24.08
N GLY A 777 -8.69 -32.35 -23.48
CA GLY A 777 -9.58 -31.19 -23.70
C GLY A 777 -9.71 -30.26 -22.51
N LEU A 778 -8.72 -29.37 -22.32
CA LEU A 778 -8.79 -28.01 -21.72
C LEU A 778 -7.39 -27.58 -21.27
N GLY A 779 -6.84 -26.54 -21.91
CA GLY A 779 -5.50 -25.99 -21.61
C GLY A 779 -4.38 -26.54 -22.50
N GLY A 780 -3.86 -25.69 -23.40
CA GLY A 780 -2.74 -26.03 -24.29
C GLY A 780 -1.50 -26.43 -23.49
N SER A 781 -0.89 -27.57 -23.84
CA SER A 781 0.18 -28.17 -23.07
C SER A 781 1.57 -27.86 -23.61
N ASP A 782 2.15 -26.78 -23.13
CA ASP A 782 3.54 -26.43 -23.44
C ASP A 782 4.53 -27.43 -22.82
N THR A 783 5.59 -27.76 -23.56
CA THR A 783 6.65 -28.68 -23.14
C THR A 783 7.99 -27.96 -22.98
N CYS A 784 8.78 -28.39 -22.00
CA CYS A 784 10.09 -27.82 -21.71
C CYS A 784 11.06 -28.15 -22.85
N HIS A 785 11.69 -27.15 -23.47
CA HIS A 785 12.61 -27.36 -24.57
C HIS A 785 13.78 -28.29 -24.19
N PHE A 786 14.29 -28.23 -22.96
CA PHE A 786 15.40 -29.07 -22.50
C PHE A 786 14.97 -30.48 -22.07
N CYS A 787 14.03 -30.61 -21.13
CA CYS A 787 13.68 -31.92 -20.54
C CYS A 787 12.49 -32.62 -21.21
N LYS A 788 11.84 -31.96 -22.19
CA LYS A 788 10.66 -32.40 -22.95
C LYS A 788 9.41 -32.78 -22.12
N LYS A 789 9.43 -32.58 -20.80
CA LYS A 789 8.27 -32.75 -19.90
C LYS A 789 7.35 -31.51 -19.95
N ARG A 790 6.07 -31.70 -19.65
CA ARG A 790 5.07 -30.62 -19.54
C ARG A 790 5.51 -29.57 -18.52
N VAL A 791 5.32 -28.28 -18.84
CA VAL A 791 5.59 -27.16 -17.92
C VAL A 791 4.26 -26.52 -17.54
N TYR A 792 3.94 -26.48 -16.25
CA TYR A 792 2.74 -25.80 -15.77
C TYR A 792 2.98 -24.29 -15.68
N ILE A 793 1.92 -23.49 -15.83
CA ILE A 793 2.00 -22.01 -15.94
C ILE A 793 2.82 -21.38 -14.81
N MET A 794 2.68 -21.87 -13.57
CA MET A 794 3.39 -21.38 -12.38
C MET A 794 4.91 -21.63 -12.39
N GLU A 795 5.39 -22.57 -13.21
CA GLU A 795 6.82 -22.95 -13.32
C GLU A 795 7.46 -22.50 -14.65
N ARG A 796 6.66 -21.90 -15.55
CA ARG A 796 7.00 -21.66 -16.96
C ARG A 796 7.84 -20.39 -17.14
N LEU A 797 9.12 -20.57 -17.45
CA LEU A 797 9.93 -19.52 -18.07
C LEU A 797 9.74 -19.54 -19.59
N SER A 798 9.74 -18.37 -20.23
CA SER A 798 9.76 -18.23 -21.68
C SER A 798 10.93 -17.34 -22.12
N ALA A 799 11.66 -17.78 -23.14
CA ALA A 799 12.74 -17.02 -23.78
C ALA A 799 12.91 -17.49 -25.24
N GLU A 800 13.14 -16.55 -26.16
CA GLU A 800 13.38 -16.81 -27.60
C GLU A 800 12.33 -17.75 -28.25
N GLY A 801 11.05 -17.60 -27.85
CA GLY A 801 9.93 -18.40 -28.35
C GLY A 801 9.79 -19.81 -27.73
N TYR A 802 10.67 -20.21 -26.82
CA TYR A 802 10.65 -21.52 -26.17
C TYR A 802 10.22 -21.45 -24.69
N PHE A 803 9.75 -22.57 -24.16
CA PHE A 803 9.35 -22.72 -22.75
C PHE A 803 10.28 -23.65 -21.98
N PHE A 804 10.47 -23.37 -20.69
CA PHE A 804 11.39 -24.10 -19.81
C PHE A 804 10.87 -24.16 -18.37
N HIS A 805 11.16 -25.24 -17.65
CA HIS A 805 11.14 -25.20 -16.18
C HIS A 805 12.25 -24.29 -15.67
N ARG A 806 12.01 -23.58 -14.55
CA ARG A 806 12.98 -22.70 -13.89
C ARG A 806 14.33 -23.39 -13.58
N GLU A 807 14.31 -24.69 -13.31
CA GLU A 807 15.52 -25.49 -13.05
C GLU A 807 16.22 -26.02 -14.31
N CYS A 808 15.53 -26.05 -15.46
CA CYS A 808 16.09 -26.54 -16.72
C CYS A 808 16.79 -25.45 -17.54
N PHE A 809 16.45 -24.18 -17.32
CA PHE A 809 17.03 -23.05 -18.07
C PHE A 809 18.49 -22.79 -17.64
N ARG A 810 19.45 -23.46 -18.28
CA ARG A 810 20.87 -23.49 -17.88
C ARG A 810 21.83 -23.13 -19.01
N CYS A 811 23.01 -22.64 -18.65
CA CYS A 811 24.10 -22.40 -19.60
C CYS A 811 24.67 -23.72 -20.11
N ASN A 812 24.77 -23.88 -21.43
CA ASN A 812 25.29 -25.09 -22.08
C ASN A 812 26.77 -25.40 -21.72
N ILE A 813 27.57 -24.39 -21.35
CA ILE A 813 28.99 -24.58 -20.99
C ILE A 813 29.20 -24.87 -19.49
N CYS A 814 28.48 -24.19 -18.60
CA CYS A 814 28.77 -24.27 -17.15
C CYS A 814 27.62 -24.74 -16.27
N GLY A 815 26.48 -25.15 -16.84
CA GLY A 815 25.32 -25.69 -16.11
C GLY A 815 24.62 -24.71 -15.15
N CYS A 816 25.12 -23.48 -14.99
CA CYS A 816 24.51 -22.47 -14.14
C CYS A 816 23.13 -22.07 -14.65
N THR A 817 22.16 -21.99 -13.74
CA THR A 817 20.81 -21.53 -14.04
C THR A 817 20.84 -20.09 -14.54
N LEU A 818 20.30 -19.89 -15.74
CA LEU A 818 20.23 -18.60 -16.42
C LEU A 818 19.05 -17.78 -15.89
N ARG A 819 19.14 -16.46 -16.04
CA ARG A 819 18.07 -15.52 -15.70
C ARG A 819 17.53 -14.86 -16.96
N LEU A 820 16.25 -14.52 -16.97
CA LEU A 820 15.65 -13.69 -18.03
C LEU A 820 16.40 -12.35 -18.10
N GLY A 821 16.78 -11.91 -19.31
CA GLY A 821 17.69 -10.76 -19.54
C GLY A 821 19.18 -10.97 -19.16
N GLY A 822 19.53 -12.11 -18.54
CA GLY A 822 20.88 -12.48 -18.09
C GLY A 822 21.61 -13.48 -18.99
N HIS A 823 21.00 -13.90 -20.10
CA HIS A 823 21.51 -14.92 -21.02
C HIS A 823 21.83 -14.34 -22.41
N ALA A 824 22.45 -15.16 -23.24
CA ALA A 824 22.56 -14.98 -24.69
C ALA A 824 22.20 -16.30 -25.37
N PHE A 825 21.57 -16.23 -26.54
CA PHE A 825 21.12 -17.38 -27.31
C PHE A 825 21.94 -17.48 -28.60
N ASP A 826 22.38 -18.69 -28.96
CA ASP A 826 22.92 -18.99 -30.29
C ASP A 826 21.85 -19.72 -31.10
N SER A 827 21.25 -18.99 -32.05
CA SER A 827 20.22 -19.49 -32.96
C SER A 827 20.69 -20.68 -33.80
N ASN A 828 22.00 -20.82 -34.02
CA ASN A 828 22.56 -21.87 -34.87
C ASN A 828 22.74 -23.20 -34.14
N GLN A 829 22.80 -23.18 -32.80
CA GLN A 829 22.95 -24.38 -31.95
C GLN A 829 21.72 -24.64 -31.07
N GLY A 830 20.71 -23.76 -31.09
CA GLY A 830 19.57 -23.83 -30.16
C GLY A 830 19.97 -23.68 -28.69
N ALA A 831 21.17 -23.16 -28.43
CA ALA A 831 21.84 -23.26 -27.14
C ALA A 831 21.88 -21.91 -26.40
N PHE A 832 21.70 -21.99 -25.08
CA PHE A 832 21.69 -20.82 -24.19
C PHE A 832 22.99 -20.71 -23.39
N TYR A 833 23.52 -19.50 -23.28
CA TYR A 833 24.79 -19.18 -22.64
C TYR A 833 24.63 -18.06 -21.62
N CYS A 834 25.48 -18.03 -20.59
CA CYS A 834 25.59 -16.85 -19.74
C CYS A 834 26.46 -15.78 -20.43
N LYS A 835 26.30 -14.51 -20.06
CA LYS A 835 27.02 -13.38 -20.69
C LYS A 835 28.55 -13.56 -20.71
N LEU A 836 29.13 -14.19 -19.68
CA LEU A 836 30.55 -14.54 -19.62
C LEU A 836 30.95 -15.54 -20.71
N HIS A 837 30.33 -16.73 -20.77
CA HIS A 837 30.68 -17.75 -21.76
C HIS A 837 30.37 -17.32 -23.20
N PHE A 838 29.32 -16.52 -23.42
CA PHE A 838 29.04 -15.93 -24.73
C PHE A 838 30.13 -14.93 -25.16
N SER A 839 30.64 -14.11 -24.23
CA SER A 839 31.77 -13.22 -24.53
C SER A 839 33.05 -13.99 -24.84
N GLN A 840 33.31 -15.10 -24.15
CA GLN A 840 34.47 -15.97 -24.39
C GLN A 840 34.37 -16.72 -25.74
N GLN A 841 33.18 -17.21 -26.12
CA GLN A 841 32.94 -17.72 -27.47
C GLN A 841 33.24 -16.66 -28.55
N LYS A 842 32.81 -15.40 -28.37
CA LYS A 842 33.12 -14.31 -29.31
C LYS A 842 34.61 -13.91 -29.37
N ILE A 843 35.37 -14.16 -28.30
CA ILE A 843 36.84 -13.99 -28.31
C ILE A 843 37.51 -15.15 -29.05
N SER A 844 37.09 -16.40 -28.81
CA SER A 844 37.56 -17.58 -29.54
C SER A 844 37.26 -17.50 -31.04
N SER A 845 36.05 -17.03 -31.42
CA SER A 845 35.68 -16.84 -32.83
C SER A 845 36.40 -15.66 -33.50
N ARG A 846 36.96 -14.71 -32.73
CA ARG A 846 37.83 -13.65 -33.25
C ARG A 846 39.26 -14.14 -33.48
N HIS A 847 39.81 -14.98 -32.60
CA HIS A 847 41.13 -15.60 -32.86
C HIS A 847 41.13 -16.48 -34.12
N ARG A 848 40.07 -17.29 -34.34
CA ARG A 848 39.94 -18.08 -35.58
C ARG A 848 39.79 -17.24 -36.86
N ARG A 849 39.41 -15.96 -36.78
CA ARG A 849 39.43 -15.04 -37.94
C ARG A 849 40.80 -14.40 -38.19
N GLY A 850 41.67 -14.33 -37.18
CA GLY A 850 43.06 -13.90 -37.34
C GLY A 850 43.91 -14.95 -38.07
N GLU A 851 43.78 -16.22 -37.68
CA GLU A 851 44.52 -17.32 -38.30
C GLU A 851 44.12 -17.57 -39.76
N VAL A 852 42.84 -17.39 -40.11
CA VAL A 852 42.37 -17.52 -41.50
C VAL A 852 42.96 -16.43 -42.42
N ILE A 853 43.17 -15.20 -41.92
CA ILE A 853 43.80 -14.13 -42.71
C ILE A 853 45.29 -14.44 -42.94
N LEU A 854 46.00 -14.95 -41.93
CA LEU A 854 47.41 -15.31 -42.06
C LEU A 854 47.61 -16.51 -43.03
N ILE A 855 46.74 -17.53 -42.94
CA ILE A 855 46.76 -18.68 -43.85
C ILE A 855 46.37 -18.29 -45.28
N HIS A 856 45.47 -17.31 -45.47
CA HIS A 856 45.14 -16.80 -46.80
C HIS A 856 46.31 -16.00 -47.41
N PHE A 857 46.97 -15.13 -46.64
CA PHE A 857 48.16 -14.40 -47.09
C PHE A 857 49.32 -15.35 -47.47
N ILE A 858 49.56 -16.39 -46.67
CA ILE A 858 50.60 -17.39 -46.95
C ILE A 858 50.24 -18.23 -48.19
N LYS A 859 48.97 -18.61 -48.38
CA LYS A 859 48.53 -19.30 -49.62
C LYS A 859 48.63 -18.41 -50.86
N GLN A 860 48.34 -17.12 -50.73
CA GLN A 860 48.40 -16.17 -51.86
C GLN A 860 49.86 -15.87 -52.26
N MET A 861 50.80 -15.80 -51.31
CA MET A 861 52.24 -15.72 -51.58
C MET A 861 52.83 -17.00 -52.20
N LEU A 862 52.24 -18.17 -51.90
CA LEU A 862 52.68 -19.46 -52.46
C LEU A 862 52.02 -19.81 -53.80
N SER A 863 50.98 -19.09 -54.24
CA SER A 863 50.30 -19.33 -55.53
C SER A 863 50.69 -18.37 -56.66
N THR A 864 51.53 -17.36 -56.40
CA THR A 864 51.97 -16.37 -57.41
C THR A 864 53.40 -16.56 -57.90
N ASN A 865 54.01 -17.72 -57.64
CA ASN A 865 55.39 -18.04 -58.07
C ASN A 865 55.48 -19.45 -58.68
N LYS A 866 54.80 -19.68 -59.83
CA LYS A 866 55.11 -20.78 -60.76
C LYS A 866 54.37 -20.74 -62.12
N SER A 867 54.57 -19.67 -62.89
CA SER A 867 54.47 -19.72 -64.37
C SER A 867 54.99 -18.41 -65.01
N ASP A 868 56.30 -18.21 -64.95
CA ASP A 868 57.06 -17.60 -66.05
C ASP A 868 58.55 -17.86 -65.81
N SER A 869 59.04 -18.95 -66.39
CA SER A 869 60.46 -19.25 -66.51
C SER A 869 60.95 -18.73 -67.84
N LEU A 870 61.92 -17.83 -67.87
CA LEU A 870 62.83 -17.58 -69.01
C LEU A 870 63.84 -16.49 -68.65
N TYR A 871 65.11 -16.85 -68.46
CA TYR A 871 66.29 -16.36 -69.19
C TYR A 871 67.59 -16.57 -68.40
N SER A 872 68.55 -17.22 -69.08
CA SER A 872 70.00 -17.34 -68.79
C SER A 872 70.43 -17.77 -67.38
#